data_AF-A0A2S0VYF8-F1
#
_entry.id   AF-A0A2S0VYF8-F1
#
_cell.length_a   1.000
_cell.length_b   1.000
_cell.length_c   1.000
_cell.angle_alpha   90.00
_cell.angle_beta   90.00
_cell.angle_gamma   90.00
#
_symmetry.space_group_name_H-M   'P 1'
#
loop_
_entity.id
_entity.type
_entity.pdbx_description
1 polymer ?
#
loop_
_entity_poly.entity_id
_entity_poly.type
_entity_poly.pdbx_seq_one_letter_code
_entity_poly.pdbx_strand_id
1 'polypeptide(L)'
;MNLYYMSLAYANSEPAPEPTPDPEPVPDTGEVAAATSINASDVTVTWSTTDIANISGQQIYRDTDADLNGRVRIASGVTGNSFTDYGVADGTYYYSVKITGNDGNTYNSSAVQANVITSVSSLTIEENANGFCSVEGSIDNNHSGYTGVGFANTDNATGTGINYAITVPSAGEYQLSARYANGATDDRPAAIIVNDTLEGNLSLPASGAWANFTDSSQVSVSLSAGLNFVRLQATGSAGLANIDSLSLVGAAPEAGDCNGQVGDGSPEPTPEPEPTPEPEPTPDPEPTPDPEPTPDPEPTPDPDTSNEVLNFTESGSSSSFYSVSGNLSSSKGTVNYNGLTLTQALKMESSTSITFTSVAEGELVLVFNDGESGNVKIDGTNYAVSNGVLSVQLSAGNHTITKGDVMNLFYISLGNNGGSEPSEPVEPTDPVEPTDPVTPPTSGGGTEVVYPDADCAELINNDNINWRESSLQTDQEIVECLANSLGKPVGYGENATGGYNPAGGSNLVVITNDKPEDQILAAISSAQHNWIVFDKDDFANEYALMMYRPYCSNSALTDALGVDEATCRDPYAWCSAKGVSSASCLLTFFNDELNDKNLPIRNYLIDSNTTIDGRGANATFTFNGFKIGADSSGVSTHQSENVIITNNKFVGVGHTEDHNLDPDMIRSTGESHDIWIHQNTFDTTGDSAFDVKVGAYDITVSFNKLVNVKRAALHGSSDSRTINSQITTSIHNNLFVTTDENFGASSYNTMRRVPLLRRGSTHMFNNVFYGYRKDLMSVRVGGSALVEDNLFMNPVNNSKGDDLADWADAILGDVVRDGSLEVTNSYVYESNANCTPSGASASVDINVGSVRNMFGEYGSASQDTINANLISVGSDLRNYVMATAGKGGLTPWVSTYTQGYGNIIAAAPTSCQ
;
A
#
# COMPACT_ATOMS: atom_id res chain seq x y z
N MET A 1 48.67 90.16 10.51
CA MET A 1 48.27 90.68 9.18
C MET A 1 46.76 90.51 9.10
N ASN A 2 46.02 91.60 9.32
CA ASN A 2 44.56 91.66 9.17
C ASN A 2 44.22 92.01 7.71
N LEU A 3 43.12 91.50 7.16
CA LEU A 3 41.91 92.28 6.81
C LEU A 3 40.91 91.46 5.94
N TYR A 4 39.68 91.34 6.46
CA TYR A 4 38.35 91.50 5.81
C TYR A 4 37.97 90.80 4.48
N TYR A 5 36.84 90.08 4.44
CA TYR A 5 35.50 90.58 4.04
C TYR A 5 34.39 89.49 4.12
N MET A 6 33.13 89.94 4.30
CA MET A 6 31.84 89.23 4.39
C MET A 6 31.42 88.46 3.11
N SER A 7 30.55 87.44 3.23
CA SER A 7 29.24 87.42 2.53
C SER A 7 28.24 86.42 3.12
N LEU A 8 26.96 86.68 2.84
CA LEU A 8 25.73 86.17 3.45
C LEU A 8 25.19 84.84 2.86
N ALA A 9 24.21 84.29 3.59
CA ALA A 9 23.45 83.05 3.45
C ALA A 9 22.69 82.79 2.13
N TYR A 10 22.34 81.50 1.89
CA TYR A 10 20.98 81.07 1.52
C TYR A 10 20.74 79.62 1.97
N ALA A 11 19.53 79.38 2.48
CA ALA A 11 19.06 78.13 3.07
C ALA A 11 18.65 77.09 2.01
N ASN A 12 18.98 75.82 2.25
CA ASN A 12 18.28 74.66 1.71
C ASN A 12 17.82 73.80 2.89
N SER A 13 16.52 73.55 2.95
CA SER A 13 15.83 72.73 3.94
C SER A 13 16.16 71.24 3.74
N GLU A 14 16.67 70.58 4.77
CA GLU A 14 16.69 69.12 4.87
C GLU A 14 15.25 68.60 5.08
N PRO A 15 14.85 67.49 4.43
CA PRO A 15 13.55 66.86 4.67
C PRO A 15 13.51 66.25 6.07
N ALA A 16 12.34 66.31 6.70
CA ALA A 16 12.08 65.74 8.01
C ALA A 16 12.31 64.22 8.03
N PRO A 17 12.76 63.65 9.17
CA PRO A 17 12.89 62.20 9.31
C PRO A 17 11.52 61.53 9.15
N GLU A 18 11.49 60.44 8.38
CA GLU A 18 10.30 59.60 8.23
C GLU A 18 9.84 59.05 9.60
N PRO A 19 8.52 58.88 9.81
CA PRO A 19 8.00 58.28 11.02
C PRO A 19 8.52 56.85 11.16
N THR A 20 9.03 56.50 12.33
CA THR A 20 9.36 55.12 12.69
C THR A 20 8.11 54.25 12.52
N PRO A 21 8.21 53.08 11.86
CA PRO A 21 7.09 52.14 11.81
C PRO A 21 6.67 51.78 13.24
N ASP A 22 5.35 51.64 13.45
CA ASP A 22 4.79 51.14 14.70
C ASP A 22 5.52 49.83 15.08
N PRO A 23 5.84 49.60 16.37
CA PRO A 23 6.41 48.32 16.78
C PRO A 23 5.44 47.21 16.34
N GLU A 24 5.97 46.24 15.60
CA GLU A 24 5.22 45.02 15.29
C GLU A 24 4.64 44.46 16.60
N PRO A 25 3.38 43.98 16.59
CA PRO A 25 2.79 43.37 17.76
C PRO A 25 3.70 42.24 18.24
N VAL A 26 4.14 42.32 19.49
CA VAL A 26 4.89 41.25 20.14
C VAL A 26 4.05 39.97 20.01
N PRO A 27 4.57 38.88 19.42
CA PRO A 27 3.83 37.63 19.33
C PRO A 27 3.43 37.20 20.74
N ASP A 28 2.17 36.86 20.90
CA ASP A 28 1.61 36.43 22.17
C ASP A 28 2.33 35.15 22.65
N THR A 29 2.83 35.18 23.88
CA THR A 29 3.67 34.12 24.47
C THR A 29 2.89 33.26 25.47
N GLY A 30 1.55 33.34 25.46
CA GLY A 30 0.69 32.61 26.39
C GLY A 30 0.94 31.10 26.42
N GLU A 31 0.99 30.53 27.63
CA GLU A 31 1.26 29.11 27.87
C GLU A 31 0.14 28.45 28.68
N VAL A 32 -0.16 27.18 28.35
CA VAL A 32 -1.12 26.33 29.09
C VAL A 32 -0.40 25.07 29.56
N ALA A 33 -0.26 24.90 30.87
CA ALA A 33 0.29 23.69 31.47
C ALA A 33 -0.84 22.84 32.06
N ALA A 34 -0.96 21.59 31.62
CA ALA A 34 -1.96 20.65 32.12
C ALA A 34 -1.34 19.56 33.00
N ALA A 35 -2.15 18.88 33.80
CA ALA A 35 -1.79 17.70 34.58
C ALA A 35 -3.03 16.83 34.83
N THR A 36 -2.82 15.52 34.96
CA THR A 36 -3.85 14.51 35.26
C THR A 36 -3.65 13.94 36.67
N SER A 37 -4.74 13.55 37.30
CA SER A 37 -4.74 12.72 38.50
C SER A 37 -5.89 11.72 38.42
N ILE A 38 -5.67 10.50 38.92
CA ILE A 38 -6.58 9.37 38.72
C ILE A 38 -7.07 8.90 40.09
N ASN A 39 -8.38 8.69 40.21
CA ASN A 39 -8.99 8.07 41.39
C ASN A 39 -10.01 7.02 40.93
N ALA A 40 -9.64 5.75 41.06
CA ALA A 40 -10.38 4.64 40.45
C ALA A 40 -10.57 4.88 38.94
N SER A 41 -11.80 4.98 38.46
CA SER A 41 -12.15 5.24 37.06
C SER A 41 -12.21 6.73 36.69
N ASP A 42 -11.98 7.65 37.63
CA ASP A 42 -12.16 9.07 37.38
C ASP A 42 -10.83 9.75 37.09
N VAL A 43 -10.74 10.45 35.96
CA VAL A 43 -9.56 11.23 35.56
C VAL A 43 -9.85 12.71 35.75
N THR A 44 -9.15 13.34 36.70
CA THR A 44 -9.19 14.79 36.89
C THR A 44 -8.04 15.45 36.12
N VAL A 45 -8.40 16.27 35.14
CA VAL A 45 -7.49 17.17 34.42
C VAL A 45 -7.49 18.53 35.12
N THR A 46 -6.31 19.07 35.39
CA THR A 46 -6.11 20.42 35.93
C THR A 46 -5.18 21.20 35.01
N TRP A 47 -5.33 22.52 34.94
CA TRP A 47 -4.42 23.35 34.15
C TRP A 47 -4.21 24.74 34.72
N SER A 48 -3.05 25.31 34.44
CA SER A 48 -2.72 26.71 34.71
C SER A 48 -2.39 27.45 33.42
N THR A 49 -2.71 28.75 33.38
CA THR A 49 -2.43 29.63 32.24
C THR A 49 -1.46 30.73 32.66
N THR A 50 -0.45 31.00 31.84
CA THR A 50 0.50 32.09 32.03
C THR A 50 0.40 33.06 30.85
N ASP A 51 0.38 34.36 31.12
CA ASP A 51 0.34 35.44 30.11
C ASP A 51 -0.85 35.43 29.13
N ILE A 52 -1.91 34.67 29.43
CA ILE A 52 -3.19 34.70 28.67
C ILE A 52 -4.18 35.63 29.38
N ALA A 53 -4.45 36.80 28.78
CA ALA A 53 -5.38 37.79 29.34
C ALA A 53 -6.83 37.53 28.91
N ASN A 54 -7.75 37.49 29.88
CA ASN A 54 -9.21 37.35 29.70
C ASN A 54 -9.62 36.20 28.76
N ILE A 55 -9.79 35.00 29.33
CA ILE A 55 -10.20 33.78 28.61
C ILE A 55 -11.67 33.88 28.15
N SER A 56 -11.89 33.69 26.85
CA SER A 56 -13.21 33.68 26.20
C SER A 56 -13.79 32.26 26.04
N GLY A 57 -12.93 31.23 26.05
CA GLY A 57 -13.36 29.84 25.88
C GLY A 57 -12.32 28.83 26.40
N GLN A 58 -12.82 27.69 26.90
CA GLN A 58 -12.00 26.56 27.35
C GLN A 58 -12.61 25.25 26.84
N GLN A 59 -11.76 24.36 26.32
CA GLN A 59 -12.15 23.06 25.79
C GLN A 59 -11.19 21.98 26.29
N ILE A 60 -11.73 20.80 26.59
CA ILE A 60 -10.96 19.62 27.02
C ILE A 60 -11.09 18.55 25.96
N TYR A 61 -9.96 17.97 25.62
CA TYR A 61 -9.83 16.90 24.65
C TYR A 61 -9.29 15.66 25.34
N ARG A 62 -9.73 14.50 24.87
CA ARG A 62 -9.24 13.18 25.28
C ARG A 62 -8.91 12.38 24.03
N ASP A 63 -7.85 11.61 24.14
CA ASP A 63 -7.38 10.67 23.14
C ASP A 63 -6.93 9.36 23.80
N THR A 64 -6.62 8.35 22.99
CA THR A 64 -6.02 7.08 23.40
C THR A 64 -4.53 6.97 23.09
N ASP A 65 -3.97 7.93 22.37
CA ASP A 65 -2.53 8.05 22.13
C ASP A 65 -1.99 9.47 22.41
N ALA A 66 -0.67 9.62 22.40
CA ALA A 66 0.00 10.87 22.77
C ALA A 66 -0.04 11.93 21.67
N ASP A 67 -0.41 11.56 20.44
CA ASP A 67 -0.61 12.52 19.36
C ASP A 67 -1.85 13.37 19.66
N LEU A 68 -1.78 14.65 19.33
CA LEU A 68 -2.90 15.57 19.46
C LEU A 68 -3.79 15.58 18.20
N ASN A 69 -3.43 14.83 17.16
CA ASN A 69 -4.25 14.58 15.97
C ASN A 69 -5.29 13.49 16.27
N GLY A 70 -6.54 13.66 15.82
CA GLY A 70 -7.62 12.71 16.15
C GLY A 70 -8.33 12.95 17.48
N ARG A 71 -7.76 13.78 18.38
CA ARG A 71 -8.33 14.05 19.71
C ARG A 71 -9.80 14.47 19.72
N VAL A 72 -10.58 13.76 20.54
CA VAL A 72 -12.01 14.00 20.67
C VAL A 72 -12.27 15.06 21.73
N ARG A 73 -13.04 16.10 21.38
CA ARG A 73 -13.47 17.11 22.36
C ARG A 73 -14.53 16.50 23.29
N ILE A 74 -14.18 16.34 24.56
CA ILE A 74 -15.08 15.79 25.59
C ILE A 74 -15.79 16.87 26.42
N ALA A 75 -15.28 18.10 26.45
CA ALA A 75 -15.93 19.22 27.12
C ALA A 75 -15.66 20.57 26.43
N SER A 76 -16.62 21.49 26.53
CA SER A 76 -16.50 22.88 26.08
C SER A 76 -17.18 23.83 27.07
N GLY A 77 -16.72 25.08 27.12
CA GLY A 77 -17.28 26.09 28.03
C GLY A 77 -16.96 25.80 29.50
N VAL A 78 -15.86 25.09 29.77
CA VAL A 78 -15.47 24.74 31.14
C VAL A 78 -15.17 26.01 31.94
N THR A 79 -15.68 26.09 33.16
CA THR A 79 -15.45 27.22 34.08
C THR A 79 -14.44 26.81 35.14
N GLY A 80 -13.45 27.67 35.42
CA GLY A 80 -12.34 27.35 36.30
C GLY A 80 -11.17 26.62 35.60
N ASN A 81 -10.36 25.92 36.39
CA ASN A 81 -9.05 25.37 36.00
C ASN A 81 -8.96 23.84 36.18
N SER A 82 -10.10 23.17 36.23
CA SER A 82 -10.18 21.72 36.41
C SER A 82 -11.42 21.14 35.74
N PHE A 83 -11.29 19.91 35.23
CA PHE A 83 -12.35 19.09 34.67
C PHE A 83 -12.15 17.65 35.14
N THR A 84 -13.23 16.95 35.49
CA THR A 84 -13.16 15.52 35.82
C THR A 84 -13.96 14.72 34.79
N ASP A 85 -13.29 13.79 34.16
CA ASP A 85 -13.85 12.77 33.29
C ASP A 85 -14.20 11.56 34.16
N TYR A 86 -15.49 11.25 34.29
CA TYR A 86 -15.99 10.26 35.24
C TYR A 86 -16.20 8.91 34.57
N GLY A 87 -15.87 7.83 35.28
CA GLY A 87 -16.16 6.48 34.80
C GLY A 87 -15.42 6.11 33.51
N VAL A 88 -14.19 6.61 33.36
CA VAL A 88 -13.29 6.24 32.27
C VAL A 88 -12.97 4.75 32.39
N ALA A 89 -13.07 4.02 31.29
CA ALA A 89 -12.76 2.60 31.26
C ALA A 89 -11.26 2.37 31.53
N ASP A 90 -10.88 1.13 31.82
CA ASP A 90 -9.47 0.77 31.93
C ASP A 90 -8.77 1.03 30.59
N GLY A 91 -7.64 1.72 30.62
CA GLY A 91 -6.92 2.14 29.42
C GLY A 91 -5.98 3.31 29.65
N THR A 92 -5.12 3.54 28.67
CA THR A 92 -4.24 4.71 28.62
C THR A 92 -4.93 5.79 27.81
N TYR A 93 -5.05 6.98 28.41
CA TYR A 93 -5.70 8.14 27.79
C TYR A 93 -4.79 9.34 27.84
N TYR A 94 -4.93 10.24 26.89
CA TYR A 94 -4.18 11.49 26.83
C TYR A 94 -5.13 12.65 26.79
N TYR A 95 -4.95 13.60 27.70
CA TYR A 95 -5.81 14.76 27.81
C TYR A 95 -5.06 16.01 27.36
N SER A 96 -5.74 16.93 26.68
CA SER A 96 -5.20 18.24 26.37
C SER A 96 -6.24 19.34 26.54
N VAL A 97 -5.76 20.54 26.85
CA VAL A 97 -6.59 21.70 27.13
C VAL A 97 -6.36 22.75 26.05
N LYS A 98 -7.44 23.27 25.47
CA LYS A 98 -7.40 24.42 24.57
C LYS A 98 -8.05 25.62 25.24
N ILE A 99 -7.32 26.72 25.30
CA ILE A 99 -7.75 28.01 25.82
C ILE A 99 -7.89 28.99 24.65
N THR A 100 -8.97 29.75 24.63
CA THR A 100 -9.18 30.85 23.68
C THR A 100 -9.18 32.17 24.43
N GLY A 101 -8.33 33.11 24.02
CA GLY A 101 -8.31 34.49 24.54
C GLY A 101 -9.46 35.33 24.00
N ASN A 102 -9.72 36.49 24.61
CA ASN A 102 -10.70 37.46 24.10
C ASN A 102 -10.28 38.13 22.78
N ASP A 103 -9.01 38.03 22.42
CA ASP A 103 -8.44 38.45 21.14
C ASP A 103 -8.65 37.42 20.02
N GLY A 104 -9.19 36.24 20.34
CA GLY A 104 -9.43 35.15 19.40
C GLY A 104 -8.26 34.17 19.24
N ASN A 105 -7.11 34.43 19.87
CA ASN A 105 -5.97 33.53 19.81
C ASN A 105 -6.23 32.26 20.64
N THR A 106 -5.61 31.15 20.23
CA THR A 106 -5.77 29.86 20.89
C THR A 106 -4.45 29.29 21.37
N TYR A 107 -4.44 28.78 22.59
CA TYR A 107 -3.27 28.20 23.26
C TYR A 107 -3.61 26.77 23.68
N ASN A 108 -2.77 25.82 23.33
CA ASN A 108 -2.97 24.41 23.64
C ASN A 108 -1.93 23.97 24.68
N SER A 109 -2.33 23.13 25.62
CA SER A 109 -1.37 22.37 26.42
C SER A 109 -0.79 21.22 25.59
N SER A 110 0.39 20.74 26.00
CA SER A 110 0.83 19.39 25.64
C SER A 110 -0.18 18.34 26.13
N ALA A 111 -0.17 17.16 25.52
CA ALA A 111 -0.91 16.00 26.01
C ALA A 111 -0.39 15.58 27.39
N VAL A 112 -1.30 15.26 28.30
CA VAL A 112 -0.99 14.67 29.61
C VAL A 112 -1.65 13.31 29.75
N GLN A 113 -0.83 12.30 30.01
CA GLN A 113 -1.24 10.91 30.06
C GLN A 113 -2.01 10.58 31.36
N ALA A 114 -3.00 9.71 31.28
CA ALA A 114 -3.71 9.11 32.39
C ALA A 114 -3.95 7.62 32.13
N ASN A 115 -3.33 6.76 32.94
CA ASN A 115 -3.45 5.31 32.84
C ASN A 115 -4.49 4.81 33.86
N VAL A 116 -5.73 4.64 33.40
CA VAL A 116 -6.84 4.18 34.23
C VAL A 116 -6.76 2.67 34.35
N ILE A 117 -6.61 2.15 35.57
CA ILE A 117 -6.54 0.72 35.86
C ILE A 117 -7.38 0.45 37.11
N THR A 118 -8.48 -0.28 36.96
CA THR A 118 -9.39 -0.60 38.07
C THR A 118 -9.11 -1.97 38.69
N SER A 119 -8.27 -2.81 38.07
CA SER A 119 -7.91 -4.15 38.56
C SER A 119 -6.40 -4.49 38.42
N VAL A 120 -5.69 -4.54 39.56
CA VAL A 120 -4.27 -4.95 39.63
C VAL A 120 -4.18 -6.42 40.05
N SER A 121 -3.42 -7.23 39.31
CA SER A 121 -3.16 -8.64 39.66
C SER A 121 -1.70 -9.04 39.39
N SER A 122 -1.33 -10.26 39.79
CA SER A 122 0.02 -10.80 39.63
C SER A 122 0.02 -12.11 38.85
N LEU A 123 0.88 -12.21 37.84
CA LEU A 123 1.19 -13.43 37.10
C LEU A 123 2.51 -14.02 37.62
N THR A 124 2.58 -15.35 37.73
CA THR A 124 3.84 -16.07 37.97
C THR A 124 3.96 -17.21 36.96
N ILE A 125 5.08 -17.29 36.27
CA ILE A 125 5.38 -18.29 35.24
C ILE A 125 6.57 -19.13 35.71
N GLU A 126 6.30 -20.39 36.06
CA GLU A 126 7.30 -21.42 36.37
C GLU A 126 7.75 -22.14 35.09
N GLU A 127 8.83 -22.91 35.16
CA GLU A 127 9.26 -23.76 34.03
C GLU A 127 8.20 -24.78 33.63
N ASN A 128 7.96 -24.92 32.31
CA ASN A 128 6.89 -25.73 31.72
C ASN A 128 5.46 -25.28 32.05
N ALA A 129 5.26 -24.11 32.66
CA ALA A 129 3.94 -23.47 32.74
C ALA A 129 3.62 -22.72 31.44
N ASN A 130 2.34 -22.43 31.22
CA ASN A 130 1.94 -21.54 30.12
C ASN A 130 2.67 -20.20 30.25
N GLY A 131 3.11 -19.65 29.12
CA GLY A 131 3.95 -18.46 29.08
C GLY A 131 5.46 -18.71 29.23
N PHE A 132 5.91 -19.94 29.52
CA PHE A 132 7.32 -20.32 29.43
C PHE A 132 7.62 -20.94 28.05
N CYS A 133 8.44 -20.28 27.23
CA CYS A 133 8.57 -20.64 25.82
C CYS A 133 9.77 -21.51 25.52
N SER A 134 10.95 -21.13 26.01
CA SER A 134 12.17 -21.89 25.79
C SER A 134 13.28 -21.44 26.73
N VAL A 135 14.24 -22.32 26.92
CA VAL A 135 15.53 -22.01 27.55
C VAL A 135 16.65 -22.49 26.63
N GLU A 136 17.65 -21.64 26.41
CA GLU A 136 18.90 -22.02 25.76
C GLU A 136 19.81 -22.67 26.80
N GLY A 137 19.52 -23.94 27.09
CA GLY A 137 20.13 -24.75 28.14
C GLY A 137 19.22 -25.93 28.50
N SER A 138 19.00 -26.17 29.80
CA SER A 138 18.15 -27.26 30.28
C SER A 138 17.22 -26.83 31.42
N ILE A 139 16.11 -27.55 31.56
CA ILE A 139 15.36 -27.59 32.82
C ILE A 139 16.01 -28.63 33.72
N ASP A 140 16.57 -28.19 34.82
CA ASP A 140 17.28 -29.03 35.79
C ASP A 140 16.49 -29.15 37.10
N ASN A 141 16.78 -30.19 37.88
CA ASN A 141 16.19 -30.42 39.21
C ASN A 141 17.22 -30.97 40.23
N ASN A 142 18.51 -30.78 39.94
CA ASN A 142 19.62 -31.32 40.70
C ASN A 142 19.96 -30.51 41.98
N HIS A 143 19.27 -29.39 42.23
CA HIS A 143 19.34 -28.59 43.44
C HIS A 143 17.95 -28.43 44.06
N SER A 144 17.81 -28.56 45.38
CA SER A 144 16.52 -28.40 46.06
C SER A 144 16.14 -26.93 46.26
N GLY A 145 14.86 -26.62 46.46
CA GLY A 145 14.41 -25.27 46.90
C GLY A 145 13.69 -24.45 45.82
N TYR A 146 13.58 -24.98 44.60
CA TYR A 146 12.74 -24.49 43.52
C TYR A 146 11.25 -24.84 43.76
N THR A 147 10.35 -24.21 43.01
CA THR A 147 8.93 -24.54 42.91
C THR A 147 8.63 -25.20 41.55
N GLY A 148 7.49 -25.87 41.40
CA GLY A 148 7.23 -26.63 40.17
C GLY A 148 8.04 -27.93 40.04
N VAL A 149 8.53 -28.20 38.83
CA VAL A 149 9.18 -29.48 38.43
C VAL A 149 10.71 -29.38 38.34
N GLY A 150 11.26 -28.17 38.32
CA GLY A 150 12.69 -27.88 38.19
C GLY A 150 12.99 -26.39 38.24
N PHE A 151 14.00 -25.97 37.49
CA PHE A 151 14.33 -24.57 37.24
C PHE A 151 15.03 -24.45 35.88
N ALA A 152 14.93 -23.30 35.24
CA ALA A 152 15.64 -23.01 34.00
C ALA A 152 17.12 -22.72 34.27
N ASN A 153 17.98 -23.51 33.63
CA ASN A 153 19.43 -23.39 33.68
C ASN A 153 19.95 -23.15 32.27
N THR A 154 20.41 -21.92 31.98
CA THR A 154 20.98 -21.59 30.67
C THR A 154 22.38 -22.19 30.50
N ASP A 155 22.79 -22.43 29.26
CA ASP A 155 24.19 -22.69 28.94
C ASP A 155 25.09 -21.53 29.42
N ASN A 156 26.29 -21.86 29.90
CA ASN A 156 27.28 -20.89 30.37
C ASN A 156 27.93 -20.13 29.21
N ALA A 157 27.19 -19.18 28.63
CA ALA A 157 27.66 -18.31 27.57
C ALA A 157 26.98 -16.94 27.65
N THR A 158 27.61 -15.92 27.06
CA THR A 158 26.97 -14.62 26.88
C THR A 158 25.89 -14.76 25.81
N GLY A 159 24.73 -14.13 26.02
CA GLY A 159 23.64 -14.13 25.05
C GLY A 159 22.66 -15.28 25.19
N THR A 160 22.95 -16.30 26.01
CA THR A 160 21.99 -17.37 26.30
C THR A 160 20.83 -16.84 27.13
N GLY A 161 19.61 -17.35 26.91
CA GLY A 161 18.44 -16.77 27.58
C GLY A 161 17.27 -17.70 27.78
N ILE A 162 16.26 -17.16 28.47
CA ILE A 162 14.95 -17.77 28.70
C ILE A 162 13.91 -16.85 28.08
N ASN A 163 13.04 -17.41 27.24
CA ASN A 163 12.00 -16.68 26.55
C ASN A 163 10.64 -16.98 27.20
N TYR A 164 9.84 -15.94 27.39
CA TYR A 164 8.51 -15.96 27.97
C TYR A 164 7.51 -15.27 27.04
N ALA A 165 6.25 -15.66 27.13
CA ALA A 165 5.13 -15.02 26.46
C ALA A 165 4.11 -14.57 27.52
N ILE A 166 3.67 -13.32 27.43
CA ILE A 166 2.80 -12.67 28.41
C ILE A 166 1.74 -11.86 27.66
N THR A 167 0.47 -12.11 27.94
CA THR A 167 -0.63 -11.29 27.43
C THR A 167 -1.02 -10.27 28.48
N VAL A 168 -1.25 -9.01 28.08
CA VAL A 168 -1.84 -7.99 28.94
C VAL A 168 -2.99 -7.28 28.24
N PRO A 169 -4.07 -6.91 28.93
CA PRO A 169 -5.24 -6.27 28.31
C PRO A 169 -4.99 -4.83 27.86
N SER A 170 -3.98 -4.15 28.41
CA SER A 170 -3.66 -2.77 28.10
C SER A 170 -2.15 -2.49 28.11
N ALA A 171 -1.72 -1.61 27.22
CA ALA A 171 -0.33 -1.16 27.16
C ALA A 171 -0.01 -0.30 28.39
N GLY A 172 1.19 -0.45 28.95
CA GLY A 172 1.63 0.31 30.12
C GLY A 172 2.83 -0.27 30.83
N GLU A 173 3.12 0.28 32.02
CA GLU A 173 4.22 -0.17 32.88
C GLU A 173 3.79 -1.35 33.76
N TYR A 174 4.61 -2.40 33.76
CA TYR A 174 4.44 -3.59 34.59
C TYR A 174 5.69 -3.84 35.43
N GLN A 175 5.52 -4.41 36.62
CA GLN A 175 6.63 -4.70 37.53
C GLN A 175 7.08 -6.15 37.38
N LEU A 176 8.25 -6.36 36.79
CA LEU A 176 8.87 -7.67 36.56
C LEU A 176 9.86 -8.02 37.67
N SER A 177 9.85 -9.27 38.13
CA SER A 177 10.87 -9.84 39.02
C SER A 177 11.07 -11.33 38.71
N ALA A 178 12.19 -11.91 39.13
CA ALA A 178 12.43 -13.34 38.99
C ALA A 178 12.77 -13.97 40.33
N ARG A 179 12.32 -15.21 40.54
CA ARG A 179 12.78 -16.07 41.60
C ARG A 179 13.96 -16.89 41.10
N TYR A 180 15.09 -16.85 41.80
CA TYR A 180 16.35 -17.41 41.29
C TYR A 180 17.29 -17.91 42.39
N ALA A 181 18.23 -18.78 42.02
CA ALA A 181 19.38 -19.17 42.84
C ALA A 181 20.71 -18.92 42.12
N ASN A 182 21.62 -18.21 42.78
CA ASN A 182 22.98 -17.97 42.30
C ASN A 182 23.98 -18.43 43.36
N GLY A 183 24.54 -19.62 43.19
CA GLY A 183 25.53 -20.19 44.11
C GLY A 183 26.97 -19.70 43.89
N ALA A 184 27.19 -18.79 42.93
CA ALA A 184 28.49 -18.13 42.73
C ALA A 184 28.68 -16.95 43.71
N THR A 185 29.85 -16.28 43.63
CA THR A 185 30.14 -15.08 44.44
C THR A 185 29.81 -13.77 43.76
N ASP A 186 29.76 -13.77 42.42
CA ASP A 186 29.52 -12.58 41.61
C ASP A 186 28.06 -12.52 41.13
N ASP A 187 27.59 -11.31 40.84
CA ASP A 187 26.27 -11.08 40.23
C ASP A 187 26.20 -11.69 38.82
N ARG A 188 25.01 -12.20 38.44
CA ARG A 188 24.72 -12.74 37.11
C ARG A 188 23.52 -12.00 36.48
N PRO A 189 23.68 -10.72 36.09
CA PRO A 189 22.55 -9.93 35.65
C PRO A 189 22.00 -10.40 34.29
N ALA A 190 20.67 -10.37 34.16
CA ALA A 190 19.95 -10.64 32.93
C ALA A 190 19.56 -9.32 32.25
N ALA A 191 19.87 -9.15 30.96
CA ALA A 191 19.22 -8.14 30.14
C ALA A 191 17.75 -8.53 29.94
N ILE A 192 16.83 -7.58 30.13
CA ILE A 192 15.40 -7.76 29.91
C ILE A 192 15.09 -7.20 28.52
N ILE A 193 14.64 -8.05 27.62
CA ILE A 193 14.27 -7.67 26.25
C ILE A 193 12.78 -7.94 26.07
N VAL A 194 11.98 -6.93 25.74
CA VAL A 194 10.54 -7.03 25.48
C VAL A 194 10.30 -6.69 24.02
N ASN A 195 9.68 -7.59 23.25
CA ASN A 195 9.37 -7.40 21.82
C ASN A 195 10.58 -6.82 21.04
N ASP A 196 11.74 -7.49 21.18
CA ASP A 196 13.05 -7.10 20.61
C ASP A 196 13.66 -5.77 21.09
N THR A 197 13.04 -5.11 22.07
CA THR A 197 13.53 -3.86 22.69
C THR A 197 14.17 -4.11 24.05
N LEU A 198 15.36 -3.55 24.30
CA LEU A 198 16.06 -3.67 25.58
C LEU A 198 15.45 -2.71 26.62
N GLU A 199 14.78 -3.25 27.63
CA GLU A 199 14.10 -2.49 28.70
C GLU A 199 15.01 -2.21 29.91
N GLY A 200 16.05 -3.02 30.12
CA GLY A 200 16.97 -2.83 31.24
C GLY A 200 17.71 -4.09 31.65
N ASN A 201 18.13 -4.13 32.92
CA ASN A 201 18.79 -5.30 33.50
C ASN A 201 18.14 -5.71 34.82
N LEU A 202 17.95 -7.01 35.01
CA LEU A 202 17.60 -7.64 36.27
C LEU A 202 18.87 -8.13 36.97
N SER A 203 19.21 -7.54 38.11
CA SER A 203 20.36 -7.99 38.93
C SER A 203 20.00 -9.27 39.69
N LEU A 204 20.88 -10.26 39.67
CA LEU A 204 20.72 -11.59 40.27
C LEU A 204 21.96 -11.93 41.13
N PRO A 205 22.17 -11.19 42.24
CA PRO A 205 23.35 -11.34 43.09
C PRO A 205 23.47 -12.72 43.74
N ALA A 206 24.63 -13.03 44.31
CA ALA A 206 24.86 -14.29 45.01
C ALA A 206 23.79 -14.58 46.09
N SER A 207 23.09 -15.71 45.97
CA SER A 207 22.11 -16.19 46.96
C SER A 207 22.73 -17.13 48.00
N GLY A 208 24.05 -17.37 47.90
CA GLY A 208 24.87 -18.10 48.85
C GLY A 208 24.98 -19.61 48.61
N ALA A 209 24.02 -20.22 47.91
CA ALA A 209 24.08 -21.61 47.46
C ALA A 209 23.11 -21.85 46.29
N TRP A 210 23.39 -22.82 45.42
CA TRP A 210 22.50 -23.21 44.31
C TRP A 210 21.15 -23.82 44.73
N ALA A 211 20.98 -24.09 46.03
CA ALA A 211 19.71 -24.52 46.63
C ALA A 211 18.95 -23.39 47.36
N ASN A 212 19.52 -22.18 47.40
CA ASN A 212 18.91 -21.02 48.05
C ASN A 212 18.25 -20.13 46.99
N PHE A 213 16.99 -20.44 46.67
CA PHE A 213 16.21 -19.61 45.76
C PHE A 213 15.60 -18.42 46.50
N THR A 214 15.70 -17.22 45.93
CA THR A 214 15.20 -15.94 46.48
C THR A 214 14.59 -15.10 45.36
N ASP A 215 13.76 -14.11 45.72
CA ASP A 215 13.20 -13.16 44.74
C ASP A 215 14.18 -12.02 44.47
N SER A 216 14.24 -11.58 43.21
CA SER A 216 14.96 -10.37 42.81
C SER A 216 14.19 -9.11 43.24
N SER A 217 14.86 -7.96 43.15
CA SER A 217 14.15 -6.67 43.13
C SER A 217 13.23 -6.59 41.90
N GLN A 218 12.14 -5.82 42.01
CA GLN A 218 11.26 -5.51 40.88
C GLN A 218 11.90 -4.46 39.96
N VAL A 219 11.68 -4.61 38.66
CA VAL A 219 12.09 -3.69 37.59
C VAL A 219 10.83 -3.33 36.78
N SER A 220 10.67 -2.04 36.47
CA SER A 220 9.58 -1.57 35.58
C SER A 220 9.90 -1.97 34.15
N VAL A 221 8.94 -2.52 33.44
CA VAL A 221 9.03 -2.87 32.01
C VAL A 221 7.80 -2.34 31.28
N SER A 222 7.99 -1.72 30.12
CA SER A 222 6.89 -1.30 29.26
C SER A 222 6.38 -2.51 28.47
N LEU A 223 5.08 -2.82 28.57
CA LEU A 223 4.42 -3.84 27.75
C LEU A 223 3.36 -3.20 26.84
N SER A 224 3.20 -3.73 25.64
CA SER A 224 2.12 -3.39 24.72
C SER A 224 0.83 -4.12 25.11
N ALA A 225 -0.34 -3.60 24.74
CA ALA A 225 -1.59 -4.36 24.86
C ALA A 225 -1.51 -5.62 23.99
N GLY A 226 -2.11 -6.72 24.44
CA GLY A 226 -2.03 -8.02 23.80
C GLY A 226 -0.79 -8.81 24.20
N LEU A 227 -0.31 -9.65 23.29
CA LEU A 227 0.79 -10.57 23.52
C LEU A 227 2.14 -9.86 23.47
N ASN A 228 2.99 -10.13 24.45
CA ASN A 228 4.35 -9.63 24.58
C ASN A 228 5.32 -10.80 24.74
N PHE A 229 6.46 -10.75 24.04
CA PHE A 229 7.56 -11.67 24.21
C PHE A 229 8.64 -11.04 25.10
N VAL A 230 8.94 -11.69 26.22
CA VAL A 230 9.92 -11.23 27.20
C VAL A 230 11.08 -12.22 27.25
N ARG A 231 12.31 -11.75 27.03
CA ARG A 231 13.53 -12.55 27.15
C ARG A 231 14.38 -12.06 28.31
N LEU A 232 14.77 -12.98 29.18
CA LEU A 232 15.87 -12.79 30.13
C LEU A 232 17.14 -13.33 29.49
N GLN A 233 18.11 -12.47 29.21
CA GLN A 233 19.34 -12.83 28.49
C GLN A 233 20.60 -12.63 29.33
N ALA A 234 21.47 -13.63 29.39
CA ALA A 234 22.75 -13.57 30.07
C ALA A 234 23.67 -12.51 29.46
N THR A 235 24.13 -11.58 30.30
CA THR A 235 25.07 -10.52 29.90
C THR A 235 26.54 -10.94 29.97
N GLY A 236 26.83 -12.05 30.68
CA GLY A 236 28.19 -12.56 30.89
C GLY A 236 28.35 -14.02 30.48
N SER A 237 29.60 -14.43 30.25
CA SER A 237 29.97 -15.77 29.79
C SER A 237 29.65 -16.90 30.77
N ALA A 238 29.15 -16.58 31.96
CA ALA A 238 28.80 -17.54 32.98
C ALA A 238 27.33 -17.99 32.89
N GLY A 239 26.57 -17.52 31.89
CA GLY A 239 25.12 -17.75 31.78
C GLY A 239 24.33 -17.00 32.85
N LEU A 240 23.03 -17.27 32.93
CA LEU A 240 22.14 -16.76 33.97
C LEU A 240 22.39 -17.45 35.33
N ALA A 241 21.76 -16.91 36.38
CA ALA A 241 21.46 -17.69 37.57
C ALA A 241 20.41 -18.77 37.25
N ASN A 242 20.23 -19.74 38.14
CA ASN A 242 19.14 -20.72 38.00
C ASN A 242 17.81 -20.00 38.23
N ILE A 243 16.96 -19.91 37.22
CA ILE A 243 15.69 -19.18 37.29
C ILE A 243 14.56 -20.17 37.58
N ASP A 244 13.89 -19.99 38.72
CA ASP A 244 12.74 -20.77 39.18
C ASP A 244 11.47 -20.27 38.48
N SER A 245 11.20 -18.96 38.58
CA SER A 245 10.02 -18.36 37.96
C SER A 245 10.18 -16.89 37.64
N LEU A 246 9.36 -16.43 36.69
CA LEU A 246 9.17 -15.02 36.37
C LEU A 246 7.87 -14.53 37.00
N SER A 247 7.86 -13.35 37.61
CA SER A 247 6.65 -12.73 38.14
C SER A 247 6.44 -11.34 37.55
N LEU A 248 5.19 -11.05 37.18
CA LEU A 248 4.76 -9.77 36.63
C LEU A 248 3.55 -9.24 37.41
N VAL A 249 3.59 -7.98 37.83
CA VAL A 249 2.48 -7.31 38.53
C VAL A 249 2.02 -6.09 37.73
N GLY A 250 0.71 -6.01 37.44
CA GLY A 250 0.11 -4.90 36.69
C GLY A 250 -1.38 -5.13 36.39
N ALA A 251 -1.89 -4.53 35.32
CA ALA A 251 -3.28 -4.67 34.90
C ALA A 251 -3.52 -6.08 34.34
N ALA A 252 -4.10 -6.98 35.15
CA ALA A 252 -4.48 -8.35 34.75
C ALA A 252 -3.51 -9.09 33.79
N PRO A 253 -2.20 -9.21 34.10
CA PRO A 253 -1.30 -9.98 33.26
C PRO A 253 -1.66 -11.47 33.24
N GLU A 254 -1.61 -12.08 32.06
CA GLU A 254 -1.91 -13.49 31.82
C GLU A 254 -0.75 -14.18 31.07
N ALA A 255 -0.63 -15.48 31.24
CA ALA A 255 0.35 -16.26 30.49
C ALA A 255 0.00 -16.24 29.00
N GLY A 256 0.91 -15.77 28.16
CA GLY A 256 0.75 -15.73 26.70
C GLY A 256 1.11 -17.05 26.05
N ASP A 257 0.67 -17.27 24.81
CA ASP A 257 1.12 -18.40 24.02
C ASP A 257 2.48 -18.09 23.37
N CYS A 258 3.41 -19.01 23.57
CA CYS A 258 4.75 -18.98 23.01
C CYS A 258 4.79 -19.11 21.48
N ASN A 259 3.66 -19.44 20.85
CA ASN A 259 3.51 -19.51 19.40
C ASN A 259 2.86 -18.27 18.78
N GLY A 260 2.63 -17.19 19.54
CA GLY A 260 2.07 -15.95 18.99
C GLY A 260 0.55 -15.81 19.09
N GLN A 261 -0.14 -16.75 19.75
CA GLN A 261 -1.58 -16.66 19.99
C GLN A 261 -1.89 -16.05 21.37
N VAL A 262 -3.05 -15.41 21.50
CA VAL A 262 -3.51 -14.92 22.81
C VAL A 262 -4.05 -16.12 23.58
N GLY A 263 -3.39 -16.53 24.67
CA GLY A 263 -3.85 -17.66 25.50
C GLY A 263 -5.23 -17.39 26.09
N ASP A 264 -6.23 -18.24 25.81
CA ASP A 264 -7.60 -18.09 26.31
C ASP A 264 -7.76 -18.68 27.72
N GLY A 265 -7.25 -17.98 28.74
CA GLY A 265 -7.45 -18.41 30.12
C GLY A 265 -8.91 -18.37 30.59
N SER A 266 -9.69 -19.46 30.47
CA SER A 266 -10.87 -19.71 31.33
C SER A 266 -11.37 -21.17 31.34
N PRO A 267 -11.87 -21.71 32.47
CA PRO A 267 -12.26 -23.12 32.59
C PRO A 267 -13.62 -23.44 31.93
N GLU A 268 -13.67 -24.57 31.23
CA GLU A 268 -14.84 -25.18 30.56
C GLU A 268 -16.17 -25.03 31.34
N PRO A 269 -17.24 -24.45 30.75
CA PRO A 269 -18.60 -24.64 31.22
C PRO A 269 -19.23 -25.89 30.56
N THR A 270 -19.84 -26.73 31.40
CA THR A 270 -20.65 -27.90 31.03
C THR A 270 -21.80 -27.58 30.07
N PRO A 271 -22.17 -28.49 29.15
CA PRO A 271 -23.13 -28.22 28.07
C PRO A 271 -24.57 -28.05 28.56
N GLU A 272 -25.24 -26.97 28.12
CA GLU A 272 -26.69 -26.77 28.23
C GLU A 272 -27.45 -27.44 27.06
N PRO A 273 -28.75 -27.79 27.23
CA PRO A 273 -29.47 -28.68 26.33
C PRO A 273 -29.98 -28.02 25.05
N GLU A 274 -30.04 -28.81 23.98
CA GLU A 274 -30.44 -28.42 22.62
C GLU A 274 -31.84 -27.77 22.52
N PRO A 275 -32.02 -26.74 21.67
CA PRO A 275 -33.32 -26.14 21.41
C PRO A 275 -34.17 -27.01 20.47
N THR A 276 -35.48 -27.07 20.77
CA THR A 276 -36.51 -27.76 19.97
C THR A 276 -36.80 -27.07 18.64
N PRO A 277 -37.25 -27.81 17.59
CA PRO A 277 -37.40 -27.27 16.23
C PRO A 277 -38.61 -26.34 16.08
N GLU A 278 -38.42 -25.24 15.34
CA GLU A 278 -39.51 -24.37 14.85
C GLU A 278 -40.24 -24.98 13.63
N PRO A 279 -41.52 -24.63 13.39
CA PRO A 279 -42.35 -25.25 12.35
C PRO A 279 -42.09 -24.72 10.94
N GLU A 280 -42.25 -25.62 9.95
CA GLU A 280 -42.04 -25.41 8.51
C GLU A 280 -42.93 -24.32 7.88
N PRO A 281 -42.42 -23.54 6.90
CA PRO A 281 -43.19 -22.54 6.19
C PRO A 281 -44.14 -23.17 5.14
N THR A 282 -45.33 -22.58 4.99
CA THR A 282 -46.34 -22.94 3.98
C THR A 282 -45.98 -22.47 2.57
N PRO A 283 -46.45 -23.15 1.49
CA PRO A 283 -46.04 -22.86 0.12
C PRO A 283 -46.70 -21.59 -0.44
N ASP A 284 -45.91 -20.79 -1.14
CA ASP A 284 -46.35 -19.63 -1.94
C ASP A 284 -46.88 -20.09 -3.32
N PRO A 285 -47.85 -19.40 -3.95
CA PRO A 285 -48.47 -19.86 -5.20
C PRO A 285 -47.63 -19.55 -6.44
N GLU A 286 -47.72 -20.44 -7.44
CA GLU A 286 -46.99 -20.38 -8.71
C GLU A 286 -47.32 -19.14 -9.58
N PRO A 287 -46.34 -18.51 -10.24
CA PRO A 287 -46.56 -17.44 -11.20
C PRO A 287 -46.98 -17.99 -12.58
N THR A 288 -47.96 -17.33 -13.20
CA THR A 288 -48.39 -17.56 -14.59
C THR A 288 -47.40 -16.97 -15.61
N PRO A 289 -47.27 -17.55 -16.83
CA PRO A 289 -46.27 -17.13 -17.81
C PRO A 289 -46.71 -15.90 -18.61
N ASP A 290 -45.81 -14.93 -18.76
CA ASP A 290 -45.95 -13.76 -19.64
C ASP A 290 -45.20 -13.98 -20.98
N PRO A 291 -45.61 -13.35 -22.09
CA PRO A 291 -45.24 -13.73 -23.45
C PRO A 291 -43.88 -13.15 -23.92
N GLU A 292 -43.26 -13.83 -24.88
CA GLU A 292 -41.98 -13.47 -25.51
C GLU A 292 -42.03 -12.11 -26.25
N PRO A 293 -41.02 -11.23 -26.08
CA PRO A 293 -40.84 -10.06 -26.93
C PRO A 293 -40.00 -10.39 -28.18
N THR A 294 -40.45 -9.88 -29.32
CA THR A 294 -39.76 -9.88 -30.64
C THR A 294 -38.59 -8.89 -30.69
N PRO A 295 -37.56 -9.12 -31.53
CA PRO A 295 -36.37 -8.28 -31.63
C PRO A 295 -36.59 -7.04 -32.50
N ASP A 296 -36.01 -5.90 -32.10
CA ASP A 296 -35.85 -4.69 -32.94
C ASP A 296 -34.54 -3.95 -32.56
N PRO A 297 -34.05 -3.01 -33.37
CA PRO A 297 -32.79 -3.10 -34.12
C PRO A 297 -31.60 -2.36 -33.46
N GLU A 298 -30.39 -2.68 -33.92
CA GLU A 298 -29.13 -2.01 -33.53
C GLU A 298 -29.15 -0.50 -33.84
N PRO A 299 -28.74 0.36 -32.89
CA PRO A 299 -28.28 1.71 -33.18
C PRO A 299 -26.77 1.74 -33.42
N THR A 300 -26.40 2.36 -34.54
CA THR A 300 -25.05 2.80 -34.94
C THR A 300 -24.43 3.79 -33.93
N PRO A 301 -23.08 3.90 -33.89
CA PRO A 301 -22.36 4.69 -32.88
C PRO A 301 -22.53 6.21 -33.12
N ASP A 302 -22.74 6.96 -32.04
CA ASP A 302 -22.71 8.43 -31.99
C ASP A 302 -21.54 8.90 -31.09
N PRO A 303 -20.97 10.09 -31.34
CA PRO A 303 -19.64 10.46 -30.90
C PRO A 303 -19.60 10.93 -29.45
N ASP A 304 -18.42 10.71 -28.87
CA ASP A 304 -17.84 11.24 -27.64
C ASP A 304 -18.30 12.67 -27.29
N THR A 305 -19.18 12.81 -26.30
CA THR A 305 -19.53 14.07 -25.61
C THR A 305 -20.00 13.79 -24.19
N SER A 306 -19.34 14.37 -23.17
CA SER A 306 -19.71 14.22 -21.75
C SER A 306 -20.94 15.07 -21.42
N ASN A 307 -22.12 14.43 -21.31
CA ASN A 307 -23.35 15.09 -20.89
C ASN A 307 -23.37 15.26 -19.37
N GLU A 308 -23.75 16.43 -18.87
CA GLU A 308 -24.06 16.64 -17.46
C GLU A 308 -25.43 16.02 -17.18
N VAL A 309 -25.52 15.01 -16.31
CA VAL A 309 -26.74 14.21 -16.11
C VAL A 309 -27.18 14.21 -14.65
N LEU A 310 -28.49 14.32 -14.41
CA LEU A 310 -29.10 14.01 -13.12
C LEU A 310 -30.32 13.09 -13.30
N ASN A 311 -30.19 11.89 -12.72
CA ASN A 311 -31.25 10.90 -12.60
C ASN A 311 -31.87 10.98 -11.20
N PHE A 312 -33.12 11.41 -11.09
CA PHE A 312 -33.79 11.57 -9.79
C PHE A 312 -34.06 10.24 -9.06
N THR A 313 -34.02 9.11 -9.76
CA THR A 313 -34.18 7.76 -9.17
C THR A 313 -32.98 7.35 -8.36
N GLU A 314 -31.80 7.64 -8.87
CA GLU A 314 -30.54 7.21 -8.32
C GLU A 314 -29.96 8.25 -7.37
N SER A 315 -29.98 9.51 -7.79
CA SER A 315 -29.29 10.60 -7.09
C SER A 315 -30.23 11.50 -6.28
N GLY A 316 -31.55 11.30 -6.38
CA GLY A 316 -32.55 12.19 -5.79
C GLY A 316 -32.33 13.63 -6.26
N SER A 317 -32.19 14.58 -5.32
CA SER A 317 -31.86 15.98 -5.62
C SER A 317 -30.36 16.29 -5.52
N SER A 318 -29.51 15.29 -5.29
CA SER A 318 -28.06 15.46 -5.17
C SER A 318 -27.43 15.56 -6.56
N SER A 319 -26.76 16.68 -6.84
CA SER A 319 -25.99 16.89 -8.07
C SER A 319 -24.90 17.93 -7.80
N SER A 320 -23.71 17.71 -8.35
CA SER A 320 -22.61 18.67 -8.35
C SER A 320 -22.83 19.80 -9.38
N PHE A 321 -23.71 19.59 -10.36
CA PHE A 321 -23.98 20.55 -11.44
C PHE A 321 -25.33 21.26 -11.29
N TYR A 322 -26.39 20.52 -10.97
CA TYR A 322 -27.75 21.06 -10.80
C TYR A 322 -28.07 21.35 -9.34
N SER A 323 -28.33 22.61 -9.00
CA SER A 323 -28.91 22.96 -7.70
C SER A 323 -30.42 22.81 -7.75
N VAL A 324 -30.95 21.76 -7.14
CA VAL A 324 -32.37 21.40 -7.13
C VAL A 324 -33.06 21.82 -5.84
N SER A 325 -34.14 22.58 -5.96
CA SER A 325 -35.08 22.87 -4.88
C SER A 325 -36.46 22.35 -5.27
N GLY A 326 -37.00 21.41 -4.50
CA GLY A 326 -38.33 20.84 -4.71
C GLY A 326 -38.53 19.54 -3.94
N ASN A 327 -39.71 18.94 -4.08
CA ASN A 327 -40.02 17.68 -3.40
C ASN A 327 -39.92 16.51 -4.38
N LEU A 328 -39.21 15.46 -3.97
CA LEU A 328 -39.13 14.20 -4.69
C LEU A 328 -40.34 13.31 -4.36
N SER A 329 -40.67 12.40 -5.27
CA SER A 329 -41.75 11.44 -5.07
C SER A 329 -41.54 10.18 -5.91
N SER A 330 -41.54 9.02 -5.26
CA SER A 330 -41.49 7.69 -5.90
C SER A 330 -42.87 7.17 -6.34
N SER A 331 -43.96 7.88 -6.01
CA SER A 331 -45.32 7.49 -6.39
C SER A 331 -45.83 8.18 -7.66
N LYS A 332 -44.95 8.65 -8.56
CA LYS A 332 -45.32 9.48 -9.73
C LYS A 332 -45.28 8.77 -11.08
N GLY A 333 -44.99 7.48 -11.08
CA GLY A 333 -44.89 6.66 -12.29
C GLY A 333 -43.49 6.05 -12.40
N THR A 334 -43.32 5.26 -13.45
CA THR A 334 -42.04 4.69 -13.85
C THR A 334 -41.84 5.01 -15.33
N VAL A 335 -40.67 5.51 -15.70
CA VAL A 335 -40.32 5.91 -17.07
C VAL A 335 -39.09 5.12 -17.53
N ASN A 336 -39.14 4.53 -18.72
CA ASN A 336 -37.98 3.88 -19.31
C ASN A 336 -37.35 4.82 -20.34
N TYR A 337 -36.11 5.26 -20.10
CA TYR A 337 -35.41 6.21 -20.97
C TYR A 337 -33.93 5.83 -21.10
N ASN A 338 -33.43 5.73 -22.33
CA ASN A 338 -32.03 5.33 -22.64
C ASN A 338 -31.54 4.08 -21.88
N GLY A 339 -32.39 3.05 -21.77
CA GLY A 339 -32.06 1.81 -21.06
C GLY A 339 -32.16 1.88 -19.53
N LEU A 340 -32.47 3.06 -18.97
CA LEU A 340 -32.69 3.26 -17.54
C LEU A 340 -34.18 3.09 -17.18
N THR A 341 -34.46 2.51 -16.02
CA THR A 341 -35.80 2.46 -15.41
C THR A 341 -35.89 3.49 -14.28
N LEU A 342 -36.54 4.61 -14.55
CA LEU A 342 -36.63 5.76 -13.66
C LEU A 342 -37.91 5.65 -12.80
N THR A 343 -37.77 5.56 -11.48
CA THR A 343 -38.88 5.32 -10.52
C THR A 343 -39.11 6.44 -9.52
N GLN A 344 -38.24 7.46 -9.47
CA GLN A 344 -38.41 8.65 -8.63
C GLN A 344 -38.38 9.92 -9.47
N ALA A 345 -39.27 10.87 -9.17
CA ALA A 345 -39.36 12.13 -9.88
C ALA A 345 -39.32 13.34 -8.95
N LEU A 346 -38.75 14.42 -9.46
CA LEU A 346 -38.95 15.76 -8.94
C LEU A 346 -40.34 16.27 -9.34
N LYS A 347 -41.15 16.62 -8.35
CA LYS A 347 -42.47 17.22 -8.59
C LYS A 347 -42.28 18.67 -9.07
N MET A 348 -42.74 18.98 -10.28
CA MET A 348 -42.71 20.35 -10.82
C MET A 348 -43.90 21.15 -10.27
N GLU A 349 -43.74 21.67 -9.05
CA GLU A 349 -44.73 22.47 -8.31
C GLU A 349 -44.30 23.95 -8.23
N SER A 350 -45.15 24.83 -7.68
CA SER A 350 -44.90 26.28 -7.72
C SER A 350 -43.64 26.73 -6.97
N SER A 351 -43.11 25.90 -6.06
CA SER A 351 -41.85 26.13 -5.33
C SER A 351 -40.65 25.42 -5.95
N THR A 352 -40.83 24.69 -7.06
CA THR A 352 -39.76 23.89 -7.66
C THR A 352 -38.89 24.75 -8.58
N SER A 353 -37.58 24.71 -8.35
CA SER A 353 -36.57 25.35 -9.19
C SER A 353 -35.33 24.48 -9.33
N ILE A 354 -34.78 24.40 -10.54
CA ILE A 354 -33.43 23.86 -10.80
C ILE A 354 -32.58 25.00 -11.36
N THR A 355 -31.41 25.24 -10.78
CA THR A 355 -30.46 26.25 -11.27
C THR A 355 -29.13 25.62 -11.60
N PHE A 356 -28.51 26.01 -12.70
CA PHE A 356 -27.19 25.53 -13.14
C PHE A 356 -26.52 26.58 -14.03
N THR A 357 -25.22 26.44 -14.27
CA THR A 357 -24.44 27.33 -15.15
C THR A 357 -23.88 26.51 -16.31
N SER A 358 -24.32 26.82 -17.53
CA SER A 358 -23.71 26.29 -18.74
C SER A 358 -22.50 27.14 -19.13
N VAL A 359 -21.33 26.52 -19.33
CA VAL A 359 -20.10 27.19 -19.77
C VAL A 359 -19.99 27.26 -21.31
N ALA A 360 -20.82 26.51 -22.03
CA ALA A 360 -20.92 26.53 -23.50
C ALA A 360 -22.38 26.40 -23.97
N GLU A 361 -22.63 26.48 -25.29
CA GLU A 361 -23.96 26.18 -25.85
C GLU A 361 -24.22 24.67 -25.81
N GLY A 362 -25.37 24.25 -25.29
CA GLY A 362 -25.65 22.83 -25.01
C GLY A 362 -27.11 22.45 -25.15
N GLU A 363 -27.39 21.20 -25.53
CA GLU A 363 -28.77 20.69 -25.61
C GLU A 363 -29.23 20.22 -24.23
N LEU A 364 -30.23 20.89 -23.67
CA LEU A 364 -30.91 20.46 -22.45
C LEU A 364 -32.02 19.46 -22.81
N VAL A 365 -31.96 18.27 -22.23
CA VAL A 365 -33.00 17.25 -22.30
C VAL A 365 -33.68 17.10 -20.93
N LEU A 366 -35.01 17.11 -20.92
CA LEU A 366 -35.85 16.88 -19.75
C LEU A 366 -36.82 15.73 -20.03
N VAL A 367 -36.85 14.75 -19.13
CA VAL A 367 -37.69 13.55 -19.27
C VAL A 367 -38.72 13.48 -18.14
N PHE A 368 -39.97 13.37 -18.55
CA PHE A 368 -41.18 13.29 -17.73
C PHE A 368 -41.89 11.94 -17.97
N ASN A 369 -43.08 11.77 -17.40
CA ASN A 369 -43.92 10.58 -17.63
C ASN A 369 -44.18 10.33 -19.14
N ASP A 370 -44.23 9.06 -19.52
CA ASP A 370 -44.57 8.66 -20.89
C ASP A 370 -45.91 9.24 -21.34
N GLY A 371 -45.93 9.92 -22.49
CA GLY A 371 -47.12 10.58 -23.02
C GLY A 371 -47.49 11.91 -22.35
N GLU A 372 -46.72 12.38 -21.36
CA GLU A 372 -46.97 13.67 -20.70
C GLU A 372 -46.88 14.83 -21.71
N SER A 373 -47.82 15.77 -21.61
CA SER A 373 -47.86 16.98 -22.44
C SER A 373 -48.22 18.19 -21.58
N GLY A 374 -47.40 19.23 -21.63
CA GLY A 374 -47.54 20.41 -20.77
C GLY A 374 -46.44 21.41 -21.06
N ASN A 375 -46.26 22.40 -20.19
CA ASN A 375 -45.19 23.39 -20.32
C ASN A 375 -44.22 23.35 -19.15
N VAL A 376 -42.93 23.53 -19.41
CA VAL A 376 -41.92 23.85 -18.40
C VAL A 376 -41.34 25.23 -18.70
N LYS A 377 -40.95 25.99 -17.68
CA LYS A 377 -40.30 27.28 -17.88
C LYS A 377 -38.80 27.13 -17.80
N ILE A 378 -38.09 27.56 -18.85
CA ILE A 378 -36.64 27.71 -18.86
C ILE A 378 -36.36 29.21 -19.00
N ASP A 379 -35.66 29.78 -18.04
CA ASP A 379 -35.35 31.22 -17.96
C ASP A 379 -36.61 32.11 -18.07
N GLY A 380 -37.71 31.62 -17.49
CA GLY A 380 -39.01 32.29 -17.48
C GLY A 380 -39.84 32.12 -18.77
N THR A 381 -39.30 31.50 -19.81
CA THR A 381 -39.98 31.23 -21.09
C THR A 381 -40.64 29.84 -21.07
N ASN A 382 -41.89 29.73 -21.52
CA ASN A 382 -42.59 28.44 -21.60
C ASN A 382 -42.09 27.61 -22.80
N TYR A 383 -41.69 26.37 -22.53
CA TYR A 383 -41.38 25.34 -23.52
C TYR A 383 -42.37 24.19 -23.39
N ALA A 384 -42.97 23.80 -24.50
CA ALA A 384 -43.95 22.72 -24.54
C ALA A 384 -43.24 21.36 -24.53
N VAL A 385 -43.53 20.53 -23.53
CA VAL A 385 -43.18 19.11 -23.46
C VAL A 385 -44.21 18.32 -24.27
N SER A 386 -43.75 17.42 -25.12
CA SER A 386 -44.61 16.53 -25.89
C SER A 386 -44.12 15.09 -25.74
N ASN A 387 -45.05 14.18 -25.48
CA ASN A 387 -44.75 12.75 -25.26
C ASN A 387 -43.68 12.49 -24.19
N GLY A 388 -43.66 13.29 -23.12
CA GLY A 388 -42.77 13.06 -21.98
C GLY A 388 -41.32 13.51 -22.16
N VAL A 389 -40.88 13.97 -23.33
CA VAL A 389 -39.49 14.46 -23.52
C VAL A 389 -39.50 15.87 -24.08
N LEU A 390 -38.61 16.71 -23.56
CA LEU A 390 -38.32 18.03 -24.11
C LEU A 390 -36.81 18.14 -24.35
N SER A 391 -36.44 18.56 -25.55
CA SER A 391 -35.07 18.95 -25.90
C SER A 391 -35.03 20.42 -26.31
N VAL A 392 -34.11 21.20 -25.75
CA VAL A 392 -33.97 22.64 -25.98
C VAL A 392 -32.49 23.02 -26.04
N GLN A 393 -32.08 23.75 -27.06
CA GLN A 393 -30.74 24.33 -27.12
C GLN A 393 -30.64 25.54 -26.17
N LEU A 394 -29.64 25.54 -25.29
CA LEU A 394 -29.33 26.62 -24.37
C LEU A 394 -28.00 27.26 -24.74
N SER A 395 -27.94 28.59 -24.73
CA SER A 395 -26.68 29.35 -24.82
C SER A 395 -25.88 29.23 -23.52
N ALA A 396 -24.57 29.49 -23.54
CA ALA A 396 -23.78 29.58 -22.30
C ALA A 396 -24.35 30.64 -21.34
N GLY A 397 -24.38 30.33 -20.04
CA GLY A 397 -24.85 31.23 -18.99
C GLY A 397 -25.55 30.52 -17.83
N ASN A 398 -26.05 31.31 -16.89
CA ASN A 398 -26.85 30.79 -15.78
C ASN A 398 -28.29 30.53 -16.24
N HIS A 399 -28.78 29.32 -15.99
CA HIS A 399 -30.12 28.91 -16.34
C HIS A 399 -30.95 28.55 -15.12
N THR A 400 -32.27 28.72 -15.25
CA THR A 400 -33.24 28.35 -14.23
C THR A 400 -34.44 27.65 -14.86
N ILE A 401 -34.73 26.43 -14.39
CA ILE A 401 -35.91 25.67 -14.77
C ILE A 401 -36.95 25.76 -13.65
N THR A 402 -38.15 26.18 -13.98
CA THR A 402 -39.28 26.30 -13.04
C THR A 402 -40.57 25.76 -13.65
N LYS A 403 -41.62 25.65 -12.84
CA LYS A 403 -42.91 25.16 -13.28
C LYS A 403 -43.58 26.06 -14.34
N GLY A 404 -43.95 25.46 -15.47
CA GLY A 404 -45.04 25.94 -16.32
C GLY A 404 -46.37 25.32 -15.88
N ASP A 405 -46.53 24.02 -16.13
CA ASP A 405 -47.63 23.16 -15.70
C ASP A 405 -47.17 22.14 -14.64
N VAL A 406 -48.11 21.52 -13.93
CA VAL A 406 -47.77 20.46 -12.95
C VAL A 406 -47.34 19.21 -13.71
N MET A 407 -46.07 18.83 -13.59
CA MET A 407 -45.48 17.64 -14.21
C MET A 407 -44.51 16.96 -13.22
N ASN A 408 -43.97 15.78 -13.56
CA ASN A 408 -43.00 15.07 -12.74
C ASN A 408 -41.76 14.75 -13.59
N LEU A 409 -40.62 15.34 -13.23
CA LEU A 409 -39.35 15.23 -13.95
C LEU A 409 -38.53 14.08 -13.38
N PHE A 410 -38.13 13.12 -14.20
CA PHE A 410 -37.39 11.92 -13.81
C PHE A 410 -35.91 11.98 -14.18
N TYR A 411 -35.57 12.73 -15.22
CA TYR A 411 -34.21 12.86 -15.71
C TYR A 411 -33.99 14.22 -16.36
N ILE A 412 -32.82 14.80 -16.14
CA ILE A 412 -32.34 16.02 -16.79
C ILE A 412 -30.91 15.78 -17.28
N SER A 413 -30.62 16.24 -18.50
CA SER A 413 -29.23 16.29 -18.97
C SER A 413 -28.95 17.53 -19.80
N LEU A 414 -27.70 17.99 -19.81
CA LEU A 414 -27.20 19.05 -20.67
C LEU A 414 -25.97 18.55 -21.43
N GLY A 415 -26.03 18.52 -22.75
CA GLY A 415 -24.89 18.14 -23.59
C GLY A 415 -23.93 19.28 -23.87
N ASN A 416 -22.64 18.94 -24.08
CA ASN A 416 -21.56 19.87 -24.47
C ASN A 416 -21.30 21.04 -23.52
N ASN A 417 -21.24 20.78 -22.22
CA ASN A 417 -20.89 21.81 -21.23
C ASN A 417 -19.38 22.02 -21.06
N GLY A 418 -18.66 22.32 -22.15
CA GLY A 418 -17.30 22.88 -22.09
C GLY A 418 -16.11 21.96 -22.41
N GLY A 419 -16.24 20.99 -23.31
CA GLY A 419 -15.08 20.39 -23.99
C GLY A 419 -14.40 21.44 -24.90
N SER A 420 -13.12 21.72 -24.68
CA SER A 420 -12.35 22.65 -25.52
C SER A 420 -11.56 21.91 -26.62
N GLU A 421 -11.83 22.24 -27.88
CA GLU A 421 -11.03 21.98 -29.10
C GLU A 421 -11.60 22.92 -30.21
N PRO A 422 -10.87 23.33 -31.27
CA PRO A 422 -9.50 23.82 -31.43
C PRO A 422 -9.48 25.26 -32.01
N SER A 423 -8.30 25.89 -32.13
CA SER A 423 -8.14 27.13 -32.91
C SER A 423 -7.01 27.01 -33.96
N GLU A 424 -7.37 27.08 -35.25
CA GLU A 424 -6.45 27.32 -36.39
C GLU A 424 -6.37 28.82 -36.76
N PRO A 425 -5.49 29.28 -37.69
CA PRO A 425 -4.07 29.00 -37.90
C PRO A 425 -3.24 30.31 -37.89
N VAL A 426 -1.93 30.25 -37.61
CA VAL A 426 -1.02 31.40 -37.80
C VAL A 426 0.03 31.06 -38.86
N GLU A 427 0.13 31.92 -39.88
CA GLU A 427 1.08 31.83 -41.01
C GLU A 427 2.56 32.03 -40.60
N PRO A 428 3.51 31.61 -41.45
CA PRO A 428 4.85 31.18 -41.04
C PRO A 428 5.82 32.34 -40.85
N THR A 429 6.75 32.17 -39.91
CA THR A 429 8.03 32.89 -39.93
C THR A 429 9.18 31.88 -40.00
N ASP A 430 10.14 32.21 -40.86
CA ASP A 430 11.26 31.41 -41.35
C ASP A 430 12.18 30.82 -40.26
N PRO A 431 12.95 29.76 -40.61
CA PRO A 431 13.59 28.87 -39.64
C PRO A 431 14.82 29.51 -39.00
N VAL A 432 14.92 29.35 -37.67
CA VAL A 432 16.18 29.53 -36.96
C VAL A 432 16.83 28.14 -36.82
N GLU A 433 18.07 28.09 -37.27
CA GLU A 433 19.02 26.98 -37.30
C GLU A 433 19.21 26.31 -35.92
N PRO A 434 19.42 24.98 -35.85
CA PRO A 434 19.50 24.27 -34.57
C PRO A 434 20.80 24.60 -33.82
N THR A 435 20.67 25.06 -32.59
CA THR A 435 21.80 25.11 -31.65
C THR A 435 21.84 23.82 -30.84
N ASP A 436 23.05 23.24 -30.83
CA ASP A 436 23.53 22.02 -30.16
C ASP A 436 22.98 21.71 -28.75
N PRO A 437 23.02 20.42 -28.34
CA PRO A 437 22.41 19.93 -27.11
C PRO A 437 23.01 20.57 -25.86
N VAL A 438 22.15 21.12 -25.02
CA VAL A 438 22.52 21.68 -23.72
C VAL A 438 22.84 20.54 -22.76
N THR A 439 24.07 20.54 -22.25
CA THR A 439 24.55 19.72 -21.13
C THR A 439 23.68 19.85 -19.89
N PRO A 440 23.44 18.78 -19.11
CA PRO A 440 22.63 18.83 -17.90
C PRO A 440 23.33 19.67 -16.80
N PRO A 441 22.58 20.46 -16.01
CA PRO A 441 23.18 21.30 -14.98
C PRO A 441 23.54 20.47 -13.75
N THR A 442 24.77 20.65 -13.25
CA THR A 442 25.24 20.16 -11.95
C THR A 442 24.79 21.06 -10.79
N SER A 443 24.23 20.40 -9.77
CA SER A 443 24.27 20.65 -8.32
C SER A 443 23.84 22.01 -7.74
N GLY A 444 22.87 21.94 -6.82
CA GLY A 444 22.94 22.66 -5.55
C GLY A 444 21.85 23.68 -5.29
N GLY A 445 20.76 23.24 -4.67
CA GLY A 445 19.74 24.08 -4.06
C GLY A 445 18.46 23.27 -3.89
N GLY A 446 18.15 22.85 -2.67
CA GLY A 446 16.89 22.16 -2.36
C GLY A 446 15.73 23.10 -2.66
N THR A 447 15.16 22.97 -3.85
CA THR A 447 13.86 23.54 -4.20
C THR A 447 12.80 22.66 -3.57
N GLU A 448 11.92 23.29 -2.80
CA GLU A 448 10.68 22.68 -2.32
C GLU A 448 9.96 22.01 -3.51
N VAL A 449 9.65 20.72 -3.38
CA VAL A 449 8.94 19.97 -4.43
C VAL A 449 7.47 20.42 -4.37
N VAL A 450 7.02 21.07 -5.43
CA VAL A 450 5.61 21.49 -5.57
C VAL A 450 4.88 20.41 -6.33
N TYR A 451 3.96 19.72 -5.66
CA TYR A 451 3.12 18.70 -6.27
C TYR A 451 1.90 19.32 -6.98
N PRO A 452 1.33 18.67 -8.01
CA PRO A 452 0.18 19.18 -8.75
C PRO A 452 -1.07 19.41 -7.89
N ASP A 453 -1.28 18.55 -6.89
CA ASP A 453 -2.39 18.61 -5.93
C ASP A 453 -1.84 18.37 -4.52
N ALA A 454 -2.09 19.31 -3.61
CA ALA A 454 -1.57 19.27 -2.24
C ALA A 454 -2.28 18.23 -1.37
N ASP A 455 -3.58 18.04 -1.55
CA ASP A 455 -4.40 17.09 -0.79
C ASP A 455 -4.03 15.66 -1.20
N CYS A 456 -3.84 15.44 -2.51
CA CYS A 456 -3.32 14.17 -2.99
C CYS A 456 -1.89 13.92 -2.51
N ALA A 457 -1.01 14.93 -2.57
CA ALA A 457 0.36 14.82 -2.09
C ALA A 457 0.42 14.51 -0.58
N GLU A 458 -0.49 15.06 0.22
CA GLU A 458 -0.64 14.73 1.63
C GLU A 458 -1.02 13.25 1.81
N LEU A 459 -2.05 12.77 1.09
CA LEU A 459 -2.49 11.37 1.21
C LEU A 459 -1.39 10.34 0.86
N ILE A 460 -0.61 10.59 -0.19
CA ILE A 460 0.39 9.62 -0.68
C ILE A 460 1.76 9.71 0.00
N ASN A 461 2.11 10.85 0.60
CA ASN A 461 3.43 11.08 1.21
C ASN A 461 3.38 11.16 2.74
N ASN A 462 2.20 11.23 3.36
CA ASN A 462 2.05 11.18 4.80
C ASN A 462 1.58 9.79 5.25
N ASP A 463 2.48 9.04 5.83
CA ASP A 463 2.18 7.69 6.34
C ASP A 463 1.23 7.72 7.55
N ASN A 464 1.04 8.87 8.21
CA ASN A 464 0.11 9.01 9.34
C ASN A 464 -1.34 9.32 8.93
N ILE A 465 -1.63 9.36 7.62
CA ILE A 465 -2.99 9.57 7.10
C ILE A 465 -3.41 8.30 6.38
N ASN A 466 -4.40 7.61 6.91
CA ASN A 466 -4.97 6.44 6.26
C ASN A 466 -5.89 6.87 5.09
N TRP A 467 -6.26 5.93 4.21
CA TRP A 467 -6.83 6.25 2.89
C TRP A 467 -8.10 7.11 2.94
N ARG A 468 -8.92 6.90 3.97
CA ARG A 468 -10.20 7.60 4.16
C ARG A 468 -10.13 8.74 5.18
N GLU A 469 -8.93 9.10 5.63
CA GLU A 469 -8.69 10.15 6.63
C GLU A 469 -8.20 11.46 6.01
N SER A 470 -7.84 11.44 4.72
CA SER A 470 -7.49 12.65 3.97
C SER A 470 -8.70 13.58 3.74
N SER A 471 -8.44 14.75 3.18
CA SER A 471 -9.51 15.66 2.74
C SER A 471 -10.32 15.10 1.56
N LEU A 472 -9.81 14.13 0.79
CA LEU A 472 -10.51 13.46 -0.29
C LEU A 472 -11.63 12.57 0.28
N GLN A 473 -12.88 12.81 -0.11
CA GLN A 473 -14.05 12.24 0.58
C GLN A 473 -14.63 11.02 -0.12
N THR A 474 -14.38 10.85 -1.41
CA THR A 474 -14.96 9.77 -2.23
C THR A 474 -13.92 8.79 -2.72
N ASP A 475 -14.37 7.55 -2.97
CA ASP A 475 -13.54 6.52 -3.60
C ASP A 475 -12.96 7.00 -4.93
N GLN A 476 -13.76 7.69 -5.74
CA GLN A 476 -13.30 8.23 -7.02
C GLN A 476 -12.16 9.24 -6.85
N GLU A 477 -12.29 10.21 -5.93
CA GLU A 477 -11.24 11.22 -5.68
C GLU A 477 -9.95 10.57 -5.17
N ILE A 478 -10.08 9.62 -4.24
CA ILE A 478 -8.92 8.90 -3.69
C ILE A 478 -8.24 8.09 -4.79
N VAL A 479 -9.01 7.31 -5.57
CA VAL A 479 -8.45 6.50 -6.66
C VAL A 479 -7.84 7.36 -7.76
N GLU A 480 -8.45 8.49 -8.12
CA GLU A 480 -7.87 9.44 -9.07
C GLU A 480 -6.54 9.99 -8.56
N CYS A 481 -6.45 10.36 -7.28
CA CYS A 481 -5.19 10.74 -6.66
C CYS A 481 -4.15 9.61 -6.74
N LEU A 482 -4.54 8.38 -6.39
CA LEU A 482 -3.65 7.22 -6.41
C LEU A 482 -3.15 6.92 -7.84
N ALA A 483 -4.01 7.04 -8.86
CA ALA A 483 -3.67 6.85 -10.26
C ALA A 483 -2.76 7.96 -10.81
N ASN A 484 -3.10 9.22 -10.55
CA ASN A 484 -2.32 10.37 -10.99
C ASN A 484 -0.92 10.40 -10.36
N SER A 485 -0.82 10.01 -9.08
CA SER A 485 0.46 9.91 -8.38
C SER A 485 1.32 8.75 -8.84
N LEU A 486 0.70 7.64 -9.24
CA LEU A 486 1.40 6.50 -9.87
C LEU A 486 1.97 6.86 -11.24
N GLY A 487 1.25 7.68 -12.01
CA GLY A 487 1.61 8.07 -13.36
C GLY A 487 1.02 7.15 -14.42
N LYS A 488 1.61 7.13 -15.62
CA LYS A 488 1.13 6.32 -16.75
C LYS A 488 2.17 5.31 -17.24
N PRO A 489 1.78 4.08 -17.57
CA PRO A 489 2.67 3.14 -18.23
C PRO A 489 3.13 3.69 -19.59
N VAL A 490 4.35 3.31 -19.98
CA VAL A 490 4.86 3.54 -21.33
C VAL A 490 5.20 2.21 -22.00
N GLY A 491 5.22 2.20 -23.32
CA GLY A 491 5.49 1.01 -24.11
C GLY A 491 4.22 0.21 -24.40
N TYR A 492 4.31 -1.11 -24.46
CA TYR A 492 3.19 -1.94 -24.92
C TYR A 492 1.97 -1.91 -23.99
N GLY A 493 2.14 -1.76 -22.67
CA GLY A 493 1.03 -1.66 -21.71
C GLY A 493 0.49 -0.25 -21.47
N GLU A 494 0.75 0.70 -22.38
CA GLU A 494 0.45 2.14 -22.20
C GLU A 494 -1.02 2.50 -21.97
N ASN A 495 -1.95 1.58 -22.27
CA ASN A 495 -3.39 1.81 -22.07
C ASN A 495 -3.90 1.34 -20.69
N ALA A 496 -3.06 0.71 -19.86
CA ALA A 496 -3.50 0.24 -18.56
C ALA A 496 -3.82 1.40 -17.60
N THR A 497 -5.08 1.48 -17.16
CA THR A 497 -5.60 2.36 -16.10
C THR A 497 -5.96 1.60 -14.82
N GLY A 498 -6.03 0.26 -14.86
CA GLY A 498 -6.33 -0.59 -13.72
C GLY A 498 -7.73 -0.34 -13.14
N GLY A 499 -7.77 -0.26 -11.82
CA GLY A 499 -8.96 0.08 -11.04
C GLY A 499 -9.45 1.52 -11.17
N TYR A 500 -8.77 2.37 -11.94
CA TYR A 500 -9.20 3.75 -12.16
C TYR A 500 -10.07 3.86 -13.41
N ASN A 501 -11.28 4.40 -13.23
CA ASN A 501 -12.16 4.83 -14.29
C ASN A 501 -12.26 6.36 -14.32
N PRO A 502 -11.70 7.04 -15.34
CA PRO A 502 -11.85 8.48 -15.51
C PRO A 502 -13.31 8.94 -15.68
N ALA A 503 -14.20 8.05 -16.12
CA ALA A 503 -15.64 8.35 -16.26
C ALA A 503 -16.44 8.18 -14.96
N GLY A 504 -15.80 7.83 -13.84
CA GLY A 504 -16.45 7.60 -12.55
C GLY A 504 -16.71 6.12 -12.23
N GLY A 505 -17.02 5.81 -10.97
CA GLY A 505 -17.31 4.43 -10.53
C GLY A 505 -16.06 3.61 -10.19
N SER A 506 -14.93 4.28 -9.96
CA SER A 506 -13.78 3.65 -9.30
C SER A 506 -14.11 3.37 -7.83
N ASN A 507 -13.78 2.17 -7.37
CA ASN A 507 -14.04 1.73 -6.00
C ASN A 507 -12.72 1.58 -5.27
N LEU A 508 -12.62 2.22 -4.10
CA LEU A 508 -11.48 2.06 -3.22
C LEU A 508 -11.76 0.90 -2.26
N VAL A 509 -11.06 -0.21 -2.47
CA VAL A 509 -11.16 -1.38 -1.59
C VAL A 509 -9.99 -1.35 -0.63
N VAL A 510 -10.27 -1.11 0.66
CA VAL A 510 -9.26 -1.11 1.72
C VAL A 510 -9.26 -2.47 2.40
N ILE A 511 -8.16 -3.20 2.28
CA ILE A 511 -7.95 -4.51 2.93
C ILE A 511 -7.51 -4.28 4.37
N THR A 512 -8.20 -4.89 5.33
CA THR A 512 -7.83 -4.92 6.76
C THR A 512 -7.10 -6.21 7.13
N ASN A 513 -6.52 -6.28 8.33
CA ASN A 513 -5.82 -7.50 8.79
C ASN A 513 -6.76 -8.65 9.25
N ASP A 514 -8.09 -8.47 9.18
CA ASP A 514 -9.08 -9.52 9.45
C ASP A 514 -9.34 -10.38 8.20
N LYS A 515 -8.63 -11.51 8.09
CA LYS A 515 -8.67 -12.42 6.91
C LYS A 515 -8.38 -11.71 5.58
N PRO A 516 -7.23 -11.04 5.47
CA PRO A 516 -6.92 -10.23 4.29
C PRO A 516 -6.93 -11.01 2.99
N GLU A 517 -6.49 -12.27 2.97
CA GLU A 517 -6.49 -13.07 1.73
C GLU A 517 -7.91 -13.36 1.21
N ASP A 518 -8.90 -13.50 2.11
CA ASP A 518 -10.29 -13.68 1.71
C ASP A 518 -10.87 -12.36 1.16
N GLN A 519 -10.51 -11.21 1.74
CA GLN A 519 -10.89 -9.88 1.24
C GLN A 519 -10.28 -9.58 -0.13
N ILE A 520 -8.98 -9.87 -0.30
CA ILE A 520 -8.29 -9.75 -1.59
C ILE A 520 -8.98 -10.61 -2.63
N LEU A 521 -9.27 -11.87 -2.32
CA LEU A 521 -9.95 -12.79 -3.24
C LEU A 521 -11.31 -12.23 -3.69
N ALA A 522 -12.09 -11.66 -2.77
CA ALA A 522 -13.37 -11.04 -3.10
C ALA A 522 -13.18 -9.83 -4.03
N ALA A 523 -12.17 -9.00 -3.78
CA ALA A 523 -11.93 -7.77 -4.51
C ALA A 523 -11.41 -8.02 -5.95
N ILE A 524 -10.53 -8.99 -6.14
CA ILE A 524 -9.92 -9.31 -7.45
C ILE A 524 -10.83 -10.15 -8.36
N SER A 525 -11.93 -10.71 -7.83
CA SER A 525 -12.87 -11.56 -8.58
C SER A 525 -14.05 -10.78 -9.17
N SER A 526 -13.94 -9.45 -9.26
CA SER A 526 -14.99 -8.54 -9.73
C SER A 526 -14.53 -7.81 -10.98
N ALA A 527 -15.44 -7.63 -11.95
CA ALA A 527 -15.18 -6.81 -13.15
C ALA A 527 -15.35 -5.29 -12.90
N GLN A 528 -15.67 -4.90 -11.66
CA GLN A 528 -15.72 -3.48 -11.26
C GLN A 528 -14.33 -2.85 -11.30
N HIS A 529 -14.28 -1.53 -11.49
CA HIS A 529 -13.04 -0.76 -11.37
C HIS A 529 -12.61 -0.70 -9.90
N ASN A 530 -11.80 -1.66 -9.48
CA ASN A 530 -11.37 -1.81 -8.09
C ASN A 530 -9.92 -1.39 -7.93
N TRP A 531 -9.68 -0.37 -7.13
CA TRP A 531 -8.34 -0.01 -6.66
C TRP A 531 -8.17 -0.53 -5.24
N ILE A 532 -7.41 -1.60 -5.11
CA ILE A 532 -7.20 -2.33 -3.87
C ILE A 532 -5.96 -1.77 -3.18
N VAL A 533 -6.14 -1.26 -1.97
CA VAL A 533 -5.08 -0.81 -1.07
C VAL A 533 -5.16 -1.58 0.24
N PHE A 534 -4.10 -1.52 1.04
CA PHE A 534 -4.05 -2.11 2.37
C PHE A 534 -4.14 -1.01 3.40
N ASP A 535 -4.97 -1.18 4.41
CA ASP A 535 -5.07 -0.24 5.53
C ASP A 535 -3.68 0.02 6.14
N LYS A 536 -3.26 1.30 6.18
CA LYS A 536 -1.87 1.63 6.55
C LYS A 536 -1.58 1.28 8.00
N ASP A 537 -2.57 1.37 8.88
CA ASP A 537 -2.41 1.13 10.32
C ASP A 537 -2.43 -0.36 10.63
N ASP A 538 -3.38 -1.11 10.06
CA ASP A 538 -3.47 -2.57 10.22
C ASP A 538 -2.23 -3.29 9.69
N PHE A 539 -1.59 -2.72 8.65
CA PHE A 539 -0.37 -3.21 8.03
C PHE A 539 0.84 -2.33 8.34
N ALA A 540 0.84 -1.62 9.46
CA ALA A 540 2.01 -0.86 9.91
C ALA A 540 3.20 -1.79 10.22
N ASN A 541 2.92 -3.02 10.67
CA ASN A 541 3.91 -4.08 10.88
C ASN A 541 3.91 -5.09 9.73
N GLU A 542 5.00 -5.85 9.58
CA GLU A 542 5.09 -6.86 8.52
C GLU A 542 4.01 -7.94 8.66
N TYR A 543 3.24 -8.14 7.60
CA TYR A 543 2.21 -9.18 7.53
C TYR A 543 2.44 -10.10 6.33
N ALA A 544 2.56 -11.40 6.58
CA ALA A 544 2.70 -12.40 5.53
C ALA A 544 1.33 -12.81 4.97
N LEU A 545 1.02 -12.33 3.77
CA LEU A 545 -0.14 -12.73 2.98
C LEU A 545 0.17 -14.05 2.27
N MET A 546 -0.54 -15.11 2.62
CA MET A 546 -0.32 -16.45 2.09
C MET A 546 -1.55 -16.91 1.32
N MET A 547 -1.57 -16.68 0.02
CA MET A 547 -2.74 -16.91 -0.84
C MET A 547 -3.13 -18.39 -0.98
N TYR A 548 -2.44 -19.34 -0.33
CA TYR A 548 -2.96 -20.71 -0.20
C TYR A 548 -4.05 -20.81 0.88
N ARG A 549 -4.07 -19.92 1.89
CA ARG A 549 -4.95 -19.99 3.07
C ARG A 549 -6.44 -20.10 2.73
N PRO A 550 -7.01 -19.37 1.76
CA PRO A 550 -8.43 -19.51 1.47
C PRO A 550 -8.81 -20.92 0.96
N TYR A 551 -7.85 -21.67 0.39
CA TYR A 551 -8.06 -23.08 0.02
C TYR A 551 -8.22 -24.02 1.21
N CYS A 552 -7.89 -23.61 2.44
CA CYS A 552 -8.06 -24.45 3.64
C CYS A 552 -9.54 -24.70 3.99
N SER A 553 -10.45 -23.91 3.44
CA SER A 553 -11.90 -24.20 3.49
C SER A 553 -12.30 -25.40 2.60
N ASN A 554 -11.43 -25.83 1.69
CA ASN A 554 -11.65 -27.00 0.84
C ASN A 554 -11.16 -28.26 1.55
N SER A 555 -12.09 -29.19 1.81
CA SER A 555 -11.78 -30.45 2.50
C SER A 555 -10.70 -31.27 1.81
N ALA A 556 -10.55 -31.15 0.48
CA ALA A 556 -9.50 -31.86 -0.26
C ALA A 556 -8.08 -31.44 0.17
N LEU A 557 -7.88 -30.17 0.56
CA LEU A 557 -6.59 -29.70 1.06
C LEU A 557 -6.37 -30.14 2.51
N THR A 558 -7.36 -29.94 3.38
CA THR A 558 -7.24 -30.33 4.80
C THR A 558 -7.11 -31.84 4.98
N ASP A 559 -7.80 -32.64 4.16
CA ASP A 559 -7.64 -34.11 4.13
C ASP A 559 -6.24 -34.51 3.64
N ALA A 560 -5.70 -33.83 2.62
CA ALA A 560 -4.36 -34.11 2.10
C ALA A 560 -3.27 -33.78 3.13
N LEU A 561 -3.39 -32.64 3.81
CA LEU A 561 -2.49 -32.22 4.88
C LEU A 561 -2.72 -33.01 6.19
N GLY A 562 -3.88 -33.66 6.32
CA GLY A 562 -4.30 -34.40 7.51
C GLY A 562 -4.40 -33.51 8.75
N VAL A 563 -5.03 -32.34 8.63
CA VAL A 563 -5.24 -31.35 9.70
C VAL A 563 -6.59 -30.65 9.54
N ASP A 564 -7.07 -29.91 10.54
CA ASP A 564 -8.28 -29.07 10.40
C ASP A 564 -8.01 -27.76 9.64
N GLU A 565 -9.07 -26.99 9.33
CA GLU A 565 -8.95 -25.74 8.58
C GLU A 565 -8.06 -24.71 9.30
N ALA A 566 -8.20 -24.58 10.63
CA ALA A 566 -7.41 -23.61 11.40
C ALA A 566 -5.91 -23.93 11.33
N THR A 567 -5.55 -25.20 11.54
CA THR A 567 -4.17 -25.69 11.43
C THR A 567 -3.65 -25.64 9.99
N CYS A 568 -4.52 -25.79 8.98
CA CYS A 568 -4.13 -25.60 7.58
C CYS A 568 -3.75 -24.15 7.29
N ARG A 569 -4.52 -23.17 7.81
CA ARG A 569 -4.28 -21.74 7.57
C ARG A 569 -3.02 -21.21 8.25
N ASP A 570 -2.54 -21.89 9.29
CA ASP A 570 -1.30 -21.56 9.97
C ASP A 570 -0.20 -22.62 9.70
N PRO A 571 0.80 -22.32 8.84
CA PRO A 571 1.85 -23.27 8.52
C PRO A 571 2.68 -23.64 9.75
N TYR A 572 2.80 -22.77 10.76
CA TYR A 572 3.53 -23.08 12.00
C TYR A 572 2.75 -24.04 12.90
N ALA A 573 1.43 -23.88 13.00
CA ALA A 573 0.56 -24.88 13.64
C ALA A 573 0.65 -26.23 12.94
N TRP A 574 0.65 -26.25 11.60
CA TRP A 574 0.88 -27.49 10.84
C TRP A 574 2.25 -28.10 11.18
N CYS A 575 3.33 -27.31 11.21
CA CYS A 575 4.67 -27.79 11.54
C CYS A 575 4.72 -28.38 12.95
N SER A 576 4.13 -27.72 13.94
CA SER A 576 4.00 -28.21 15.30
C SER A 576 3.27 -29.56 15.33
N ALA A 577 2.13 -29.65 14.64
CA ALA A 577 1.33 -30.88 14.55
C ALA A 577 2.08 -32.03 13.84
N LYS A 578 3.00 -31.73 12.92
CA LYS A 578 3.81 -32.73 12.19
C LYS A 578 5.21 -32.96 12.79
N GLY A 579 5.57 -32.26 13.87
CA GLY A 579 6.89 -32.38 14.51
C GLY A 579 8.04 -31.80 13.68
N VAL A 580 7.76 -30.81 12.82
CA VAL A 580 8.76 -30.07 12.03
C VAL A 580 9.27 -28.88 12.85
N SER A 581 10.59 -28.68 12.90
CA SER A 581 11.19 -27.56 13.66
C SER A 581 10.81 -26.20 13.09
N SER A 582 10.72 -25.17 13.92
CA SER A 582 10.44 -23.80 13.48
C SER A 582 11.43 -23.29 12.43
N ALA A 583 12.72 -23.60 12.58
CA ALA A 583 13.78 -23.21 11.64
C ALA A 583 13.62 -23.83 10.24
N SER A 584 12.97 -24.98 10.12
CA SER A 584 12.71 -25.66 8.85
C SER A 584 11.27 -25.52 8.37
N CYS A 585 10.40 -24.88 9.16
CA CYS A 585 8.96 -25.03 9.03
C CYS A 585 8.46 -24.58 7.66
N LEU A 586 8.69 -23.32 7.28
CA LEU A 586 8.18 -22.79 6.02
C LEU A 586 8.78 -23.52 4.81
N LEU A 587 10.07 -23.85 4.85
CA LEU A 587 10.73 -24.61 3.78
C LEU A 587 10.07 -25.97 3.58
N THR A 588 9.83 -26.73 4.66
CA THR A 588 9.19 -28.05 4.57
C THR A 588 7.73 -27.94 4.15
N PHE A 589 6.96 -27.02 4.75
CA PHE A 589 5.55 -26.87 4.41
C PHE A 589 5.36 -26.48 2.95
N PHE A 590 6.04 -25.41 2.50
CA PHE A 590 5.83 -24.90 1.16
C PHE A 590 6.51 -25.71 0.06
N ASN A 591 7.71 -26.26 0.29
CA ASN A 591 8.48 -26.89 -0.78
C ASN A 591 8.44 -28.42 -0.80
N ASP A 592 8.04 -29.04 0.32
CA ASP A 592 7.88 -30.49 0.39
C ASP A 592 6.39 -30.88 0.40
N GLU A 593 5.63 -30.35 1.37
CA GLU A 593 4.23 -30.75 1.56
C GLU A 593 3.29 -30.18 0.48
N LEU A 594 3.39 -28.87 0.19
CA LEU A 594 2.57 -28.26 -0.85
C LEU A 594 3.06 -28.57 -2.27
N ASN A 595 4.18 -29.27 -2.42
CA ASN A 595 4.75 -29.61 -3.73
C ASN A 595 4.11 -30.83 -4.39
N ASP A 596 2.78 -30.86 -4.42
CA ASP A 596 1.97 -31.88 -5.09
C ASP A 596 0.96 -31.24 -6.05
N LYS A 597 1.09 -31.53 -7.35
CA LYS A 597 0.21 -31.06 -8.42
C LYS A 597 -1.26 -31.43 -8.21
N ASN A 598 -1.55 -32.46 -7.41
CA ASN A 598 -2.90 -32.93 -7.15
C ASN A 598 -3.63 -32.09 -6.11
N LEU A 599 -2.92 -31.23 -5.35
CA LEU A 599 -3.56 -30.29 -4.43
C LEU A 599 -4.39 -29.26 -5.21
N PRO A 600 -5.46 -28.72 -4.61
CA PRO A 600 -6.34 -27.76 -5.28
C PRO A 600 -5.74 -26.36 -5.45
N ILE A 601 -4.63 -26.06 -4.79
CA ILE A 601 -4.02 -24.71 -4.73
C ILE A 601 -3.55 -24.25 -6.11
N ARG A 602 -4.00 -23.08 -6.56
CA ARG A 602 -3.56 -22.43 -7.80
C ARG A 602 -3.44 -20.92 -7.56
N ASN A 603 -2.75 -20.21 -8.45
CA ASN A 603 -2.83 -18.75 -8.47
C ASN A 603 -4.26 -18.30 -8.73
N TYR A 604 -4.74 -17.36 -7.90
CA TYR A 604 -6.06 -16.76 -8.06
C TYR A 604 -6.09 -15.84 -9.28
N LEU A 605 -7.23 -15.88 -9.97
CA LEU A 605 -7.52 -15.01 -11.11
C LEU A 605 -7.78 -13.59 -10.60
N ILE A 606 -7.08 -12.62 -11.19
CA ILE A 606 -7.45 -11.21 -11.16
C ILE A 606 -8.30 -10.95 -12.40
N ASP A 607 -9.52 -10.48 -12.21
CA ASP A 607 -10.44 -10.05 -13.28
C ASP A 607 -10.03 -8.66 -13.82
N SER A 608 -10.74 -8.18 -14.83
CA SER A 608 -10.45 -6.89 -15.47
C SER A 608 -10.58 -5.70 -14.52
N ASN A 609 -10.01 -4.55 -14.92
CA ASN A 609 -10.19 -3.26 -14.25
C ASN A 609 -9.75 -3.27 -12.77
N THR A 610 -8.62 -3.90 -12.48
CA THR A 610 -8.15 -4.09 -11.10
C THR A 610 -6.77 -3.49 -10.91
N THR A 611 -6.60 -2.69 -9.86
CA THR A 611 -5.28 -2.32 -9.34
C THR A 611 -5.06 -2.98 -7.98
N ILE A 612 -3.91 -3.64 -7.78
CA ILE A 612 -3.43 -4.02 -6.44
C ILE A 612 -2.24 -3.12 -6.10
N ASP A 613 -2.46 -2.18 -5.18
CA ASP A 613 -1.52 -1.13 -4.80
C ASP A 613 -1.06 -1.31 -3.35
N GLY A 614 0.18 -1.75 -3.19
CA GLY A 614 0.77 -2.01 -1.87
C GLY A 614 1.43 -0.79 -1.22
N ARG A 615 1.26 0.43 -1.74
CA ARG A 615 1.84 1.64 -1.12
C ARG A 615 1.36 1.81 0.32
N GLY A 616 2.22 2.37 1.17
CA GLY A 616 1.87 2.71 2.57
C GLY A 616 1.68 1.53 3.54
N ALA A 617 1.82 0.28 3.09
CA ALA A 617 1.58 -0.90 3.92
C ALA A 617 2.73 -1.90 3.89
N ASN A 618 2.98 -2.59 5.01
CA ASN A 618 4.01 -3.63 5.16
C ASN A 618 3.48 -5.05 4.92
N ALA A 619 2.61 -5.21 3.92
CA ALA A 619 2.13 -6.52 3.47
C ALA A 619 3.12 -7.22 2.51
N THR A 620 3.34 -8.52 2.72
CA THR A 620 4.24 -9.38 1.93
C THR A 620 3.49 -10.62 1.42
N PHE A 621 3.31 -10.72 0.10
CA PHE A 621 2.82 -11.94 -0.55
C PHE A 621 3.88 -13.03 -0.50
N THR A 622 3.59 -14.11 0.20
CA THR A 622 4.52 -15.21 0.45
C THR A 622 4.11 -16.44 -0.34
N PHE A 623 5.10 -17.12 -0.92
CA PHE A 623 4.99 -18.36 -1.70
C PHE A 623 4.35 -18.22 -3.08
N ASN A 624 3.10 -17.77 -3.19
CA ASN A 624 2.39 -17.67 -4.46
C ASN A 624 1.72 -16.29 -4.61
N GLY A 625 1.56 -15.85 -5.86
CA GLY A 625 0.78 -14.66 -6.18
C GLY A 625 -0.41 -15.00 -7.08
N PHE A 626 -0.50 -14.29 -8.21
CA PHE A 626 -1.72 -14.16 -8.98
C PHE A 626 -1.56 -14.62 -10.43
N LYS A 627 -2.69 -14.85 -11.10
CA LYS A 627 -2.76 -14.93 -12.56
C LYS A 627 -3.72 -13.87 -13.07
N ILE A 628 -3.37 -13.24 -14.18
CA ILE A 628 -4.20 -12.28 -14.91
C ILE A 628 -4.70 -13.03 -16.15
N GLY A 629 -6.00 -13.27 -16.20
CA GLY A 629 -6.59 -14.22 -17.15
C GLY A 629 -6.51 -15.69 -16.73
N ALA A 630 -7.17 -16.53 -17.51
CA ALA A 630 -7.12 -17.97 -17.35
C ALA A 630 -7.03 -18.70 -18.68
N ASP A 631 -6.28 -19.80 -18.70
CA ASP A 631 -6.18 -20.69 -19.83
C ASP A 631 -6.35 -22.16 -19.41
N SER A 632 -6.69 -23.01 -20.39
CA SER A 632 -6.66 -24.45 -20.24
C SER A 632 -6.03 -25.08 -21.47
N SER A 633 -5.01 -25.91 -21.25
CA SER A 633 -4.30 -26.64 -22.31
C SER A 633 -3.77 -25.75 -23.46
N GLY A 634 -3.44 -24.49 -23.17
CA GLY A 634 -2.95 -23.54 -24.18
C GLY A 634 -4.04 -22.84 -24.97
N VAL A 635 -5.28 -22.85 -24.50
CA VAL A 635 -6.43 -22.11 -25.06
C VAL A 635 -6.94 -21.14 -24.00
N SER A 636 -7.23 -19.89 -24.39
CA SER A 636 -7.85 -18.92 -23.48
C SER A 636 -9.20 -19.43 -22.99
N THR A 637 -9.46 -19.20 -21.70
CA THR A 637 -10.73 -19.50 -21.04
C THR A 637 -11.32 -18.28 -20.33
N HIS A 638 -10.51 -17.27 -20.07
CA HIS A 638 -10.92 -15.97 -19.53
C HIS A 638 -9.84 -14.95 -19.87
N GLN A 639 -10.26 -13.82 -20.43
CA GLN A 639 -9.42 -12.65 -20.71
C GLN A 639 -9.66 -11.63 -19.62
N SER A 640 -8.58 -11.15 -19.03
CA SER A 640 -8.62 -10.01 -18.11
C SER A 640 -7.92 -8.85 -18.79
N GLU A 641 -8.50 -7.68 -18.69
CA GLU A 641 -8.04 -6.47 -19.35
C GLU A 641 -7.81 -5.38 -18.31
N ASN A 642 -6.88 -4.47 -18.58
CA ASN A 642 -6.74 -3.27 -17.77
C ASN A 642 -6.38 -3.57 -16.30
N VAL A 643 -5.21 -4.17 -16.07
CA VAL A 643 -4.78 -4.62 -14.74
C VAL A 643 -3.45 -3.97 -14.34
N ILE A 644 -3.39 -3.42 -13.12
CA ILE A 644 -2.16 -2.85 -12.55
C ILE A 644 -1.79 -3.61 -11.27
N ILE A 645 -0.53 -4.03 -11.15
CA ILE A 645 0.02 -4.56 -9.90
C ILE A 645 1.20 -3.68 -9.51
N THR A 646 1.09 -2.98 -8.39
CA THR A 646 2.10 -2.00 -8.00
C THR A 646 2.44 -1.94 -6.52
N ASN A 647 3.69 -1.61 -6.20
CA ASN A 647 4.16 -1.39 -4.83
C ASN A 647 3.96 -2.57 -3.88
N ASN A 648 3.92 -3.80 -4.41
CA ASN A 648 3.79 -5.02 -3.62
C ASN A 648 5.16 -5.66 -3.37
N LYS A 649 5.28 -6.42 -2.27
CA LYS A 649 6.44 -7.28 -1.99
C LYS A 649 6.02 -8.73 -2.11
N PHE A 650 6.71 -9.46 -2.98
CA PHE A 650 6.53 -10.89 -3.22
C PHE A 650 7.78 -11.63 -2.75
N VAL A 651 7.61 -12.69 -1.98
CA VAL A 651 8.71 -13.47 -1.40
C VAL A 651 8.49 -14.96 -1.65
N GLY A 652 9.46 -15.59 -2.30
CA GLY A 652 9.53 -17.05 -2.37
C GLY A 652 9.97 -17.67 -1.04
N VAL A 653 9.58 -18.91 -0.78
CA VAL A 653 9.98 -19.62 0.46
C VAL A 653 11.17 -20.53 0.15
N GLY A 654 12.25 -19.98 -0.39
CA GLY A 654 13.47 -20.74 -0.73
C GLY A 654 13.31 -21.77 -1.86
N HIS A 655 12.11 -21.95 -2.42
CA HIS A 655 11.95 -22.71 -3.67
C HIS A 655 12.70 -22.02 -4.79
N THR A 656 13.23 -22.78 -5.73
CA THR A 656 14.05 -22.20 -6.79
C THR A 656 13.56 -22.52 -8.19
N GLU A 657 13.02 -23.73 -8.44
CA GLU A 657 12.51 -24.16 -9.74
C GLU A 657 11.56 -25.36 -9.63
N ASP A 658 10.59 -25.43 -10.55
CA ASP A 658 9.79 -26.62 -10.89
C ASP A 658 8.94 -27.13 -9.73
N HIS A 659 8.34 -26.20 -8.99
CA HIS A 659 7.33 -26.54 -7.99
C HIS A 659 6.07 -27.07 -8.68
N ASN A 660 5.51 -28.18 -8.24
CA ASN A 660 4.40 -28.86 -8.91
C ASN A 660 3.08 -28.06 -8.94
N LEU A 661 2.96 -27.01 -8.13
CA LEU A 661 1.82 -26.07 -8.15
C LEU A 661 2.02 -24.90 -9.13
N ASP A 662 3.21 -24.73 -9.70
CA ASP A 662 3.64 -23.55 -10.45
C ASP A 662 3.26 -22.22 -9.76
N PRO A 663 3.77 -21.92 -8.54
CA PRO A 663 3.45 -20.72 -7.78
C PRO A 663 4.22 -19.51 -8.33
N ASP A 664 3.87 -19.10 -9.56
CA ASP A 664 4.35 -17.86 -10.15
C ASP A 664 3.88 -16.68 -9.28
N MET A 665 4.67 -15.62 -9.16
CA MET A 665 4.23 -14.43 -8.44
C MET A 665 3.19 -13.65 -9.25
N ILE A 666 3.44 -13.44 -10.55
CA ILE A 666 2.47 -12.87 -11.48
C ILE A 666 2.48 -13.70 -12.76
N ARG A 667 1.31 -14.16 -13.21
CA ARG A 667 1.15 -14.91 -14.47
C ARG A 667 0.11 -14.24 -15.35
N SER A 668 0.53 -13.55 -16.40
CA SER A 668 -0.37 -13.08 -17.45
C SER A 668 -0.67 -14.21 -18.43
N THR A 669 -1.93 -14.53 -18.67
CA THR A 669 -2.33 -15.63 -19.56
C THR A 669 -3.69 -15.39 -20.21
N GLY A 670 -4.11 -16.32 -21.07
CA GLY A 670 -5.46 -16.33 -21.63
C GLY A 670 -5.74 -15.14 -22.54
N GLU A 671 -4.73 -14.64 -23.27
CA GLU A 671 -4.85 -13.48 -24.16
C GLU A 671 -5.22 -12.17 -23.44
N SER A 672 -5.01 -12.11 -22.12
CA SER A 672 -5.18 -10.90 -21.31
C SER A 672 -4.23 -9.78 -21.76
N HIS A 673 -4.67 -8.53 -21.65
CA HIS A 673 -3.94 -7.38 -22.16
C HIS A 673 -4.15 -6.07 -21.38
N ASP A 674 -3.39 -5.05 -21.73
CA ASP A 674 -3.32 -3.76 -21.03
C ASP A 674 -2.95 -3.95 -19.55
N ILE A 675 -1.73 -4.48 -19.35
CA ILE A 675 -1.23 -4.87 -18.04
C ILE A 675 0.00 -4.03 -17.66
N TRP A 676 0.02 -3.51 -16.43
CA TRP A 676 1.17 -2.80 -15.88
C TRP A 676 1.66 -3.41 -14.56
N ILE A 677 2.89 -3.91 -14.56
CA ILE A 677 3.56 -4.45 -13.37
C ILE A 677 4.64 -3.45 -12.97
N HIS A 678 4.39 -2.67 -11.91
CA HIS A 678 5.14 -1.46 -11.61
C HIS A 678 5.65 -1.38 -10.17
N GLN A 679 6.92 -1.07 -9.92
CA GLN A 679 7.43 -0.82 -8.56
C GLN A 679 7.17 -1.96 -7.55
N ASN A 680 7.13 -3.21 -7.99
CA ASN A 680 7.04 -4.34 -7.09
C ASN A 680 8.45 -4.83 -6.71
N THR A 681 8.59 -5.39 -5.50
CA THR A 681 9.78 -6.11 -5.07
C THR A 681 9.51 -7.61 -5.13
N PHE A 682 10.38 -8.37 -5.77
CA PHE A 682 10.39 -9.84 -5.77
C PHE A 682 11.69 -10.30 -5.11
N ASP A 683 11.60 -10.94 -3.95
CA ASP A 683 12.75 -11.49 -3.24
C ASP A 683 12.64 -13.02 -3.21
N THR A 684 13.44 -13.65 -4.07
CA THR A 684 13.23 -15.03 -4.53
C THR A 684 11.82 -15.23 -5.11
N THR A 685 11.54 -16.40 -5.66
CA THR A 685 10.22 -16.70 -6.24
C THR A 685 9.84 -18.14 -5.98
N GLY A 686 8.53 -18.41 -5.97
CA GLY A 686 8.01 -19.78 -5.91
C GLY A 686 8.35 -20.52 -7.21
N ASP A 687 8.07 -19.93 -8.37
CA ASP A 687 8.66 -20.35 -9.64
C ASP A 687 9.27 -19.15 -10.37
N SER A 688 8.45 -18.23 -10.88
CA SER A 688 8.92 -17.02 -11.55
C SER A 688 8.29 -15.73 -11.02
N ALA A 689 8.87 -14.58 -11.38
CA ALA A 689 8.35 -13.28 -10.99
C ALA A 689 7.17 -12.86 -11.87
N PHE A 690 7.35 -12.88 -13.19
CA PHE A 690 6.31 -12.48 -14.15
C PHE A 690 6.35 -13.34 -15.42
N ASP A 691 5.47 -14.33 -15.48
CA ASP A 691 5.28 -15.21 -16.65
C ASP A 691 4.20 -14.66 -17.59
N VAL A 692 4.44 -14.76 -18.89
CA VAL A 692 3.48 -14.43 -19.95
C VAL A 692 3.20 -15.68 -20.78
N LYS A 693 1.96 -16.16 -20.71
CA LYS A 693 1.52 -17.42 -21.30
C LYS A 693 0.32 -17.18 -22.22
N VAL A 694 0.06 -18.16 -23.09
CA VAL A 694 -1.13 -18.26 -23.95
C VAL A 694 -1.56 -16.91 -24.55
N GLY A 695 -0.60 -16.27 -25.22
CA GLY A 695 -0.86 -15.06 -26.00
C GLY A 695 -1.24 -13.80 -25.21
N ALA A 696 -1.05 -13.69 -23.89
CA ALA A 696 -1.23 -12.38 -23.25
C ALA A 696 -0.28 -11.32 -23.85
N TYR A 697 -0.76 -10.10 -24.05
CA TYR A 697 -0.08 -9.05 -24.84
C TYR A 697 -0.31 -7.66 -24.23
N ASP A 698 0.35 -6.63 -24.76
CA ASP A 698 0.25 -5.25 -24.29
C ASP A 698 0.56 -5.10 -22.79
N ILE A 699 1.78 -5.52 -22.44
CA ILE A 699 2.26 -5.58 -21.06
C ILE A 699 3.48 -4.68 -20.87
N THR A 700 3.45 -3.83 -19.83
CA THR A 700 4.63 -3.09 -19.36
C THR A 700 5.07 -3.58 -17.99
N VAL A 701 6.36 -3.89 -17.86
CA VAL A 701 7.02 -4.28 -16.62
C VAL A 701 8.08 -3.24 -16.30
N SER A 702 7.84 -2.38 -15.33
CA SER A 702 8.74 -1.25 -15.08
C SER A 702 9.02 -0.95 -13.62
N PHE A 703 10.25 -0.50 -13.35
CA PHE A 703 10.67 -0.09 -12.01
C PHE A 703 10.52 -1.18 -10.93
N ASN A 704 10.50 -2.46 -11.28
CA ASN A 704 10.47 -3.54 -10.30
C ASN A 704 11.88 -3.85 -9.78
N LYS A 705 11.99 -4.29 -8.53
CA LYS A 705 13.23 -4.81 -7.94
C LYS A 705 13.14 -6.32 -7.80
N LEU A 706 14.08 -7.05 -8.38
CA LEU A 706 14.19 -8.50 -8.27
C LEU A 706 15.48 -8.85 -7.56
N VAL A 707 15.39 -9.59 -6.47
CA VAL A 707 16.54 -10.03 -5.65
C VAL A 707 16.54 -11.55 -5.62
N ASN A 708 17.66 -12.16 -6.04
CA ASN A 708 17.86 -13.61 -5.97
C ASN A 708 16.76 -14.47 -6.65
N VAL A 709 16.04 -13.89 -7.61
CA VAL A 709 15.07 -14.54 -8.49
C VAL A 709 15.75 -15.37 -9.59
N LYS A 710 15.77 -16.69 -9.42
CA LYS A 710 16.43 -17.61 -10.36
C LYS A 710 15.84 -17.58 -11.79
N ARG A 711 14.51 -17.47 -11.89
CA ARG A 711 13.76 -17.39 -13.16
C ARG A 711 12.89 -16.15 -13.16
N ALA A 712 13.29 -15.08 -13.84
CA ALA A 712 12.54 -13.83 -13.79
C ALA A 712 11.23 -13.91 -14.59
N ALA A 713 11.31 -14.25 -15.87
CA ALA A 713 10.21 -14.13 -16.81
C ALA A 713 10.23 -15.19 -17.94
N LEU A 714 9.14 -15.94 -18.09
CA LEU A 714 8.91 -16.83 -19.21
C LEU A 714 7.84 -16.26 -20.15
N HIS A 715 8.20 -15.97 -21.40
CA HIS A 715 7.26 -15.58 -22.45
C HIS A 715 7.03 -16.75 -23.40
N GLY A 716 5.85 -17.36 -23.30
CA GLY A 716 5.46 -18.53 -24.05
C GLY A 716 6.04 -19.84 -23.47
N SER A 717 5.16 -20.66 -22.91
CA SER A 717 5.53 -21.89 -22.18
C SER A 717 5.71 -23.14 -23.04
N SER A 718 5.44 -23.09 -24.35
CA SER A 718 5.59 -24.23 -25.26
C SER A 718 6.01 -23.80 -26.66
N ASP A 719 6.89 -24.58 -27.28
CA ASP A 719 7.32 -24.40 -28.67
C ASP A 719 6.16 -24.60 -29.66
N SER A 720 5.16 -25.42 -29.33
CA SER A 720 4.03 -25.72 -30.23
C SER A 720 2.89 -24.69 -30.20
N ARG A 721 2.88 -23.78 -29.20
CA ARG A 721 1.78 -22.83 -28.99
C ARG A 721 1.95 -21.60 -29.89
N THR A 722 1.32 -21.61 -31.06
CA THR A 722 1.42 -20.51 -32.04
C THR A 722 0.79 -19.21 -31.55
N ILE A 723 -0.23 -19.27 -30.69
CA ILE A 723 -0.88 -18.09 -30.07
C ILE A 723 0.12 -17.15 -29.36
N ASN A 724 1.26 -17.67 -28.90
CA ASN A 724 2.29 -16.85 -28.26
C ASN A 724 2.97 -15.85 -29.20
N SER A 725 2.69 -15.88 -30.52
CA SER A 725 3.20 -14.86 -31.45
C SER A 725 2.66 -13.46 -31.16
N GLN A 726 1.51 -13.35 -30.50
CA GLN A 726 0.93 -12.04 -30.16
C GLN A 726 1.50 -11.43 -28.88
N ILE A 727 2.28 -12.19 -28.09
CA ILE A 727 2.88 -11.67 -26.86
C ILE A 727 3.74 -10.44 -27.20
N THR A 728 3.44 -9.31 -26.57
CA THR A 728 4.20 -8.05 -26.63
C THR A 728 4.48 -7.57 -25.20
N THR A 729 5.74 -7.28 -24.90
CA THR A 729 6.16 -6.80 -23.56
C THR A 729 7.19 -5.68 -23.64
N SER A 730 7.02 -4.66 -22.81
CA SER A 730 8.03 -3.62 -22.55
C SER A 730 8.61 -3.83 -21.15
N ILE A 731 9.93 -4.00 -21.02
CA ILE A 731 10.60 -4.23 -19.74
C ILE A 731 11.63 -3.13 -19.51
N HIS A 732 11.38 -2.17 -18.64
CA HIS A 732 12.28 -1.03 -18.50
C HIS A 732 12.50 -0.52 -17.07
N ASN A 733 13.68 0.05 -16.83
CA ASN A 733 14.06 0.62 -15.54
C ASN A 733 13.91 -0.33 -14.34
N ASN A 734 13.94 -1.64 -14.57
CA ASN A 734 13.91 -2.62 -13.49
C ASN A 734 15.32 -2.84 -12.92
N LEU A 735 15.39 -3.16 -11.64
CA LEU A 735 16.60 -3.53 -10.93
C LEU A 735 16.64 -5.05 -10.70
N PHE A 736 17.59 -5.75 -11.31
CA PHE A 736 17.81 -7.17 -11.12
C PHE A 736 19.10 -7.41 -10.33
N VAL A 737 19.01 -8.06 -9.17
CA VAL A 737 20.13 -8.26 -8.24
C VAL A 737 20.29 -9.73 -7.93
N THR A 738 21.52 -10.21 -8.06
CA THR A 738 21.95 -11.54 -7.59
C THR A 738 23.13 -11.38 -6.65
N THR A 739 23.06 -12.01 -5.48
CA THR A 739 24.21 -12.07 -4.56
C THR A 739 25.26 -13.06 -5.04
N ASP A 740 26.51 -12.84 -4.64
CA ASP A 740 27.62 -13.76 -4.95
C ASP A 740 27.44 -15.15 -4.37
N GLU A 741 26.77 -15.24 -3.22
CA GLU A 741 26.40 -16.50 -2.57
C GLU A 741 25.41 -17.28 -3.44
N ASN A 742 24.31 -16.64 -3.86
CA ASN A 742 23.31 -17.26 -4.71
C ASN A 742 23.92 -17.62 -6.06
N PHE A 743 24.69 -16.75 -6.72
CA PHE A 743 25.34 -17.11 -7.98
C PHE A 743 26.35 -18.27 -7.80
N GLY A 744 27.06 -18.28 -6.68
CA GLY A 744 28.04 -19.31 -6.29
C GLY A 744 27.42 -20.70 -6.14
N ALA A 745 26.22 -20.78 -5.57
CA ALA A 745 25.52 -22.01 -5.27
C ALA A 745 25.15 -22.80 -6.54
N SER A 746 25.48 -24.09 -6.57
CA SER A 746 25.21 -24.96 -7.74
C SER A 746 23.73 -25.10 -8.08
N SER A 747 22.85 -24.93 -7.09
CA SER A 747 21.39 -24.95 -7.25
C SER A 747 20.86 -23.71 -7.95
N TYR A 748 21.60 -22.60 -7.97
CA TYR A 748 21.21 -21.36 -8.63
C TYR A 748 22.05 -21.20 -9.89
N ASN A 749 23.39 -21.09 -9.79
CA ASN A 749 24.45 -21.10 -10.84
C ASN A 749 24.15 -20.31 -12.14
N THR A 750 23.09 -19.52 -12.15
CA THR A 750 22.56 -18.64 -13.18
C THR A 750 21.27 -18.01 -12.64
N MET A 751 21.08 -16.73 -12.95
CA MET A 751 19.79 -16.07 -12.83
C MET A 751 19.42 -15.68 -14.24
N ARG A 752 18.30 -16.23 -14.72
CA ARG A 752 18.05 -16.39 -16.16
C ARG A 752 16.60 -16.12 -16.49
N ARG A 753 16.31 -16.21 -17.79
CA ARG A 753 14.99 -15.96 -18.36
C ARG A 753 14.59 -14.51 -18.10
N VAL A 754 15.36 -13.56 -18.64
CA VAL A 754 14.98 -12.15 -18.68
C VAL A 754 14.82 -11.66 -20.13
N PRO A 755 13.77 -12.07 -20.85
CA PRO A 755 12.94 -13.26 -20.64
C PRO A 755 13.52 -14.51 -21.33
N LEU A 756 12.95 -15.69 -21.06
CA LEU A 756 12.96 -16.77 -22.05
C LEU A 756 11.76 -16.56 -22.97
N LEU A 757 12.03 -16.27 -24.25
CA LEU A 757 11.04 -15.84 -25.22
C LEU A 757 10.80 -16.91 -26.30
N ARG A 758 9.53 -17.27 -26.47
CA ARG A 758 9.05 -18.10 -27.59
C ARG A 758 8.04 -17.32 -28.42
N ARG A 759 8.34 -17.14 -29.71
CA ARG A 759 7.48 -16.48 -30.74
C ARG A 759 7.24 -14.98 -30.54
N GLY A 760 6.82 -14.55 -29.35
CA GLY A 760 6.46 -13.17 -29.05
C GLY A 760 7.61 -12.16 -29.21
N SER A 761 7.29 -10.92 -28.87
CA SER A 761 8.20 -9.79 -28.93
C SER A 761 8.43 -9.17 -27.55
N THR A 762 9.67 -8.79 -27.25
CA THR A 762 9.99 -8.00 -26.05
C THR A 762 10.89 -6.83 -26.41
N HIS A 763 10.61 -5.66 -25.87
CA HIS A 763 11.50 -4.51 -25.90
C HIS A 763 11.98 -4.23 -24.47
N MET A 764 13.30 -4.15 -24.26
CA MET A 764 13.91 -3.94 -22.96
C MET A 764 14.82 -2.72 -22.97
N PHE A 765 14.64 -1.77 -22.06
CA PHE A 765 15.54 -0.61 -22.02
C PHE A 765 15.80 -0.07 -20.62
N ASN A 766 16.98 0.55 -20.41
CA ASN A 766 17.35 1.18 -19.14
C ASN A 766 17.22 0.27 -17.90
N ASN A 767 17.29 -1.05 -18.03
CA ASN A 767 17.34 -1.94 -16.87
C ASN A 767 18.75 -1.99 -16.29
N VAL A 768 18.83 -2.24 -14.98
CA VAL A 768 20.09 -2.37 -14.25
C VAL A 768 20.19 -3.79 -13.69
N PHE A 769 21.28 -4.47 -14.02
CA PHE A 769 21.59 -5.83 -13.59
C PHE A 769 22.83 -5.83 -12.72
N TYR A 770 22.75 -6.46 -11.56
CA TYR A 770 23.88 -6.71 -10.68
C TYR A 770 24.06 -8.20 -10.42
N GLY A 771 25.27 -8.72 -10.63
CA GLY A 771 25.60 -10.13 -10.37
C GLY A 771 25.10 -11.10 -11.46
N TYR A 772 24.57 -10.59 -12.58
CA TYR A 772 24.21 -11.38 -13.75
C TYR A 772 25.43 -11.56 -14.66
N ARG A 773 25.93 -12.80 -14.76
CA ARG A 773 27.21 -13.08 -15.44
C ARG A 773 27.09 -13.92 -16.71
N LYS A 774 25.96 -14.61 -16.91
CA LYS A 774 25.72 -15.46 -18.09
C LYS A 774 24.26 -15.81 -18.29
N ASP A 775 23.91 -16.25 -19.50
CA ASP A 775 22.62 -16.88 -19.85
C ASP A 775 21.39 -16.01 -19.50
N LEU A 776 21.50 -14.68 -19.68
CA LEU A 776 20.47 -13.72 -19.25
C LEU A 776 19.10 -14.08 -19.81
N MET A 777 19.03 -14.23 -21.13
CA MET A 777 17.79 -14.42 -21.88
C MET A 777 17.88 -15.62 -22.83
N SER A 778 16.76 -16.04 -23.40
CA SER A 778 16.80 -17.07 -24.44
C SER A 778 15.67 -16.89 -25.45
N VAL A 779 16.04 -16.55 -26.70
CA VAL A 779 15.12 -16.29 -27.81
C VAL A 779 14.96 -17.55 -28.66
N ARG A 780 13.72 -18.00 -28.84
CA ARG A 780 13.38 -19.28 -29.46
C ARG A 780 12.12 -19.18 -30.32
N VAL A 781 11.99 -20.13 -31.25
CA VAL A 781 10.78 -20.36 -32.05
C VAL A 781 10.28 -19.08 -32.71
N GLY A 782 11.16 -18.31 -33.33
CA GLY A 782 10.83 -17.06 -34.02
C GLY A 782 10.56 -15.87 -33.09
N GLY A 783 10.95 -15.93 -31.82
CA GLY A 783 10.86 -14.79 -30.91
C GLY A 783 11.71 -13.60 -31.39
N SER A 784 11.32 -12.38 -31.00
CA SER A 784 12.05 -11.15 -31.34
C SER A 784 12.32 -10.32 -30.10
N ALA A 785 13.56 -9.86 -29.91
CA ALA A 785 13.91 -9.02 -28.78
C ALA A 785 14.71 -7.78 -29.22
N LEU A 786 14.31 -6.62 -28.71
CA LEU A 786 15.06 -5.36 -28.79
C LEU A 786 15.55 -4.98 -27.39
N VAL A 787 16.84 -4.73 -27.20
CA VAL A 787 17.45 -4.47 -25.89
C VAL A 787 18.37 -3.26 -25.98
N GLU A 788 18.01 -2.15 -25.36
CA GLU A 788 18.70 -0.86 -25.56
C GLU A 788 19.10 -0.23 -24.22
N ASP A 789 20.28 0.36 -24.13
CA ASP A 789 20.67 1.19 -22.98
C ASP A 789 20.60 0.48 -21.61
N ASN A 790 20.96 -0.81 -21.54
CA ASN A 790 20.95 -1.58 -20.29
C ASN A 790 22.34 -1.59 -19.62
N LEU A 791 22.35 -1.54 -18.29
CA LEU A 791 23.56 -1.56 -17.49
C LEU A 791 23.71 -2.89 -16.76
N PHE A 792 24.82 -3.58 -16.99
CA PHE A 792 25.25 -4.73 -16.21
C PHE A 792 26.42 -4.36 -15.31
N MET A 793 26.43 -4.86 -14.08
CA MET A 793 27.47 -4.60 -13.09
C MET A 793 27.83 -5.89 -12.38
N ASN A 794 29.11 -6.26 -12.39
CA ASN A 794 29.57 -7.50 -11.76
C ASN A 794 30.78 -7.23 -10.86
N PRO A 795 30.80 -7.81 -9.64
CA PRO A 795 31.88 -7.57 -8.70
C PRO A 795 33.19 -8.21 -9.19
N VAL A 796 34.27 -7.43 -9.18
CA VAL A 796 35.61 -7.93 -9.56
C VAL A 796 36.06 -9.07 -8.64
N ASN A 797 35.79 -8.92 -7.35
CA ASN A 797 36.06 -9.95 -6.35
C ASN A 797 34.84 -10.87 -6.27
N ASN A 798 34.85 -11.94 -7.06
CA ASN A 798 33.73 -12.88 -7.10
C ASN A 798 34.11 -14.34 -6.87
N SER A 799 33.10 -15.13 -6.48
CA SER A 799 33.26 -16.55 -6.10
C SER A 799 33.64 -17.50 -7.25
N LYS A 800 33.44 -17.12 -8.52
CA LYS A 800 33.71 -17.97 -9.69
C LYS A 800 35.05 -17.67 -10.35
N GLY A 801 35.62 -16.50 -10.09
CA GLY A 801 36.84 -16.02 -10.74
C GLY A 801 36.63 -15.53 -12.17
N ASP A 802 35.37 -15.37 -12.59
CA ASP A 802 35.02 -14.81 -13.89
C ASP A 802 35.45 -13.34 -13.95
N ASP A 803 35.92 -12.88 -15.10
CA ASP A 803 36.33 -11.48 -15.30
C ASP A 803 35.48 -10.75 -16.37
N LEU A 804 35.84 -9.51 -16.67
CA LEU A 804 35.11 -8.67 -17.62
C LEU A 804 34.99 -9.30 -19.01
N ALA A 805 36.01 -10.03 -19.48
CA ALA A 805 35.96 -10.68 -20.78
C ALA A 805 35.00 -11.88 -20.76
N ASP A 806 35.03 -12.67 -19.68
CA ASP A 806 34.08 -13.77 -19.51
C ASP A 806 32.64 -13.28 -19.51
N TRP A 807 32.35 -12.18 -18.81
CA TRP A 807 30.99 -11.62 -18.75
C TRP A 807 30.53 -11.06 -20.09
N ALA A 808 31.40 -10.34 -20.82
CA ALA A 808 31.07 -9.78 -22.12
C ALA A 808 30.64 -10.87 -23.12
N ASP A 809 31.31 -12.03 -23.08
CA ASP A 809 30.98 -13.17 -23.94
C ASP A 809 29.77 -13.97 -23.42
N ALA A 810 29.62 -14.13 -22.11
CA ALA A 810 28.68 -15.11 -21.54
C ALA A 810 27.29 -14.54 -21.21
N ILE A 811 27.13 -13.25 -20.87
CA ILE A 811 25.82 -12.65 -20.52
C ILE A 811 24.79 -12.90 -21.62
N LEU A 812 25.21 -12.68 -22.87
CA LEU A 812 24.40 -12.92 -24.07
C LEU A 812 24.96 -14.04 -24.96
N GLY A 813 25.78 -14.94 -24.40
CA GLY A 813 26.27 -16.13 -25.09
C GLY A 813 25.13 -17.12 -25.39
N ASP A 814 25.07 -17.63 -26.62
CA ASP A 814 24.07 -18.64 -27.07
C ASP A 814 22.59 -18.29 -26.80
N VAL A 815 22.25 -17.00 -26.67
CA VAL A 815 20.90 -16.56 -26.32
C VAL A 815 19.88 -16.80 -27.43
N VAL A 816 20.26 -16.69 -28.70
CA VAL A 816 19.35 -16.92 -29.84
C VAL A 816 19.49 -18.35 -30.35
N ARG A 817 18.45 -19.16 -30.13
CA ARG A 817 18.34 -20.51 -30.73
C ARG A 817 17.59 -20.48 -32.05
N ASP A 818 16.52 -19.68 -32.11
CA ASP A 818 15.65 -19.51 -33.28
C ASP A 818 14.83 -18.22 -33.11
N GLY A 819 15.18 -17.15 -33.82
CA GLY A 819 14.55 -15.83 -33.68
C GLY A 819 15.49 -14.69 -34.02
N SER A 820 15.14 -13.48 -33.56
CA SER A 820 15.91 -12.25 -33.77
C SER A 820 16.21 -11.55 -32.44
N LEU A 821 17.40 -10.97 -32.32
CA LEU A 821 17.82 -10.17 -31.18
C LEU A 821 18.68 -9.01 -31.66
N GLU A 822 18.38 -7.81 -31.19
CA GLU A 822 19.18 -6.61 -31.36
C GLU A 822 19.45 -6.03 -29.98
N VAL A 823 20.73 -5.89 -29.66
CA VAL A 823 21.22 -5.27 -28.43
C VAL A 823 22.10 -4.10 -28.80
N THR A 824 21.76 -2.91 -28.30
CA THR A 824 22.45 -1.66 -28.58
C THR A 824 22.74 -0.88 -27.29
N ASN A 825 23.86 -0.16 -27.30
CA ASN A 825 24.29 0.73 -26.22
C ASN A 825 24.23 0.10 -24.82
N SER A 826 24.47 -1.21 -24.71
CA SER A 826 24.39 -1.95 -23.46
C SER A 826 25.78 -2.42 -23.03
N TYR A 827 26.08 -2.29 -21.74
CA TYR A 827 27.44 -2.47 -21.23
C TYR A 827 27.49 -3.22 -19.92
N VAL A 828 28.51 -4.06 -19.76
CA VAL A 828 28.91 -4.63 -18.47
C VAL A 828 30.08 -3.86 -17.88
N TYR A 829 29.96 -3.49 -16.61
CA TYR A 829 30.96 -2.78 -15.82
C TYR A 829 31.50 -3.64 -14.69
N GLU A 830 32.79 -3.54 -14.44
CA GLU A 830 33.40 -3.94 -13.17
C GLU A 830 32.86 -3.06 -12.03
N SER A 831 32.38 -3.70 -10.97
CA SER A 831 31.80 -3.00 -9.82
C SER A 831 32.37 -3.46 -8.48
N ASN A 832 32.07 -2.70 -7.43
CA ASN A 832 32.32 -3.09 -6.05
C ASN A 832 31.10 -3.84 -5.44
N ALA A 833 31.21 -4.26 -4.18
CA ALA A 833 30.12 -4.93 -3.46
C ALA A 833 28.86 -4.07 -3.27
N ASN A 834 29.01 -2.74 -3.37
CA ASN A 834 27.91 -1.77 -3.25
C ASN A 834 27.24 -1.45 -4.60
N CYS A 835 27.53 -2.25 -5.63
CA CYS A 835 26.96 -2.09 -6.97
C CYS A 835 27.27 -0.70 -7.56
N THR A 836 28.49 -0.21 -7.30
CA THR A 836 29.00 1.03 -7.91
C THR A 836 29.99 0.66 -9.02
N PRO A 837 29.85 1.20 -10.24
CA PRO A 837 30.86 1.06 -11.28
C PRO A 837 32.23 1.57 -10.77
N SER A 838 33.26 0.74 -10.89
CA SER A 838 34.57 1.02 -10.27
C SER A 838 35.77 0.70 -11.16
N GLY A 839 35.55 0.03 -12.29
CA GLY A 839 36.62 -0.42 -13.17
C GLY A 839 36.29 -0.28 -14.65
N ALA A 840 36.85 -1.19 -15.45
CA ALA A 840 36.65 -1.21 -16.90
C ALA A 840 35.23 -1.65 -17.27
N SER A 841 34.85 -1.37 -18.51
CA SER A 841 33.59 -1.82 -19.09
C SER A 841 33.81 -2.46 -20.46
N ALA A 842 32.85 -3.30 -20.86
CA ALA A 842 32.79 -3.92 -22.17
C ALA A 842 31.35 -3.83 -22.70
N SER A 843 31.21 -3.63 -24.01
CA SER A 843 29.91 -3.68 -24.68
C SER A 843 29.42 -5.13 -24.74
N VAL A 844 28.10 -5.30 -24.60
CA VAL A 844 27.39 -6.57 -24.85
C VAL A 844 26.50 -6.48 -26.09
N ASP A 845 26.74 -5.49 -26.95
CA ASP A 845 25.95 -5.25 -28.16
C ASP A 845 26.11 -6.44 -29.13
N ILE A 846 24.98 -6.95 -29.60
CA ILE A 846 24.91 -8.04 -30.57
C ILE A 846 23.72 -7.82 -31.49
N ASN A 847 23.85 -8.27 -32.74
CA ASN A 847 22.75 -8.26 -33.69
C ASN A 847 22.66 -9.63 -34.37
N VAL A 848 21.53 -10.30 -34.18
CA VAL A 848 21.21 -11.60 -34.74
C VAL A 848 19.84 -11.52 -35.41
N GLY A 849 19.78 -11.74 -36.71
CA GLY A 849 18.53 -11.70 -37.46
C GLY A 849 18.09 -10.29 -37.82
N SER A 850 16.78 -10.08 -37.91
CA SER A 850 16.18 -8.76 -38.15
C SER A 850 15.11 -8.54 -37.11
N VAL A 851 15.29 -7.52 -36.28
CA VAL A 851 14.31 -7.09 -35.30
C VAL A 851 13.43 -6.02 -35.95
N ARG A 852 12.12 -6.05 -35.65
CA ARG A 852 11.17 -5.04 -36.11
C ARG A 852 11.31 -3.77 -35.28
N ASN A 853 10.90 -2.62 -35.82
CA ASN A 853 10.92 -1.36 -35.08
C ASN A 853 9.85 -1.36 -33.96
N MET A 854 10.16 -1.95 -32.82
CA MET A 854 9.23 -2.07 -31.68
C MET A 854 8.93 -0.72 -31.03
N PHE A 855 9.91 0.18 -30.95
CA PHE A 855 9.72 1.52 -30.40
C PHE A 855 8.69 2.34 -31.20
N GLY A 856 8.75 2.25 -32.53
CA GLY A 856 7.80 2.92 -33.43
C GLY A 856 6.38 2.34 -33.42
N GLU A 857 6.13 1.26 -32.67
CA GLU A 857 4.79 0.68 -32.50
C GLU A 857 4.05 1.26 -31.30
N TYR A 858 4.75 1.94 -30.39
CA TYR A 858 4.13 2.60 -29.24
C TYR A 858 3.31 3.82 -29.68
N GLY A 859 2.35 4.21 -28.86
CA GLY A 859 1.68 5.50 -28.95
C GLY A 859 2.68 6.65 -28.86
N SER A 860 2.34 7.79 -29.47
CA SER A 860 3.22 8.96 -29.50
C SER A 860 3.56 9.46 -28.09
N ALA A 861 2.62 9.40 -27.15
CA ALA A 861 2.85 9.78 -25.75
C ALA A 861 3.94 8.92 -25.09
N SER A 862 3.92 7.60 -25.31
CA SER A 862 4.99 6.70 -24.85
C SER A 862 6.33 7.03 -25.50
N GLN A 863 6.35 7.22 -26.82
CA GLN A 863 7.59 7.55 -27.53
C GLN A 863 8.20 8.86 -27.02
N ASP A 864 7.39 9.91 -26.86
CA ASP A 864 7.83 11.22 -26.38
C ASP A 864 8.33 11.13 -24.93
N THR A 865 7.60 10.42 -24.06
CA THR A 865 7.98 10.26 -22.65
C THR A 865 9.28 9.47 -22.52
N ILE A 866 9.47 8.39 -23.28
CA ILE A 866 10.71 7.61 -23.28
C ILE A 866 11.87 8.48 -23.80
N ASN A 867 11.70 9.14 -24.95
CA ASN A 867 12.75 10.00 -25.53
C ASN A 867 13.18 11.14 -24.60
N ALA A 868 12.24 11.71 -23.83
CA ALA A 868 12.53 12.78 -22.88
C ALA A 868 13.30 12.29 -21.63
N ASN A 869 13.27 10.99 -21.33
CA ASN A 869 13.77 10.41 -20.09
C ASN A 869 14.86 9.34 -20.28
N LEU A 870 15.45 9.25 -21.47
CA LEU A 870 16.58 8.34 -21.71
C LEU A 870 17.77 8.69 -20.80
N ILE A 871 18.24 7.71 -20.04
CA ILE A 871 19.38 7.86 -19.15
C ILE A 871 20.58 7.14 -19.76
N SER A 872 21.71 7.83 -19.87
CA SER A 872 22.95 7.24 -20.35
C SER A 872 23.42 6.10 -19.44
N VAL A 873 23.89 5.01 -20.05
CA VAL A 873 24.39 3.84 -19.32
C VAL A 873 25.60 4.20 -18.46
N GLY A 874 25.46 4.05 -17.15
CA GLY A 874 26.50 4.38 -16.17
C GLY A 874 25.94 4.65 -14.78
N SER A 875 26.67 5.43 -13.98
CA SER A 875 26.33 5.72 -12.59
C SER A 875 24.97 6.39 -12.41
N ASP A 876 24.57 7.25 -13.34
CA ASP A 876 23.30 7.95 -13.30
C ASP A 876 22.12 6.99 -13.49
N LEU A 877 22.18 6.11 -14.49
CA LEU A 877 21.17 5.07 -14.69
C LEU A 877 21.11 4.13 -13.47
N ARG A 878 22.27 3.72 -12.94
CA ARG A 878 22.37 2.94 -11.69
C ARG A 878 21.63 3.64 -10.56
N ASN A 879 21.94 4.91 -10.31
CA ASN A 879 21.40 5.65 -9.18
C ASN A 879 19.89 5.87 -9.33
N TYR A 880 19.45 6.25 -10.53
CA TYR A 880 18.05 6.50 -10.81
C TYR A 880 17.20 5.23 -10.59
N VAL A 881 17.60 4.12 -11.20
CA VAL A 881 16.89 2.84 -11.06
C VAL A 881 16.93 2.34 -9.62
N MET A 882 18.05 2.48 -8.92
CA MET A 882 18.13 2.05 -7.51
C MET A 882 17.30 2.89 -6.54
N ALA A 883 17.08 4.17 -6.84
CA ALA A 883 16.24 5.04 -6.03
C ALA A 883 14.74 4.81 -6.28
N THR A 884 14.37 4.34 -7.48
CA THR A 884 12.97 4.25 -7.92
C THR A 884 12.42 2.83 -7.95
N ALA A 885 13.27 1.81 -8.07
CA ALA A 885 12.82 0.45 -8.28
C ALA A 885 12.41 -0.28 -6.99
N GLY A 886 11.31 -1.02 -7.07
CA GLY A 886 10.77 -1.84 -5.99
C GLY A 886 9.77 -1.11 -5.09
N LYS A 887 9.15 -1.88 -4.19
CA LYS A 887 8.21 -1.38 -3.18
C LYS A 887 8.89 -0.30 -2.34
N GLY A 888 8.26 0.86 -2.23
CA GLY A 888 8.79 2.01 -1.48
C GLY A 888 9.86 2.82 -2.23
N GLY A 889 10.11 2.52 -3.50
CA GLY A 889 10.97 3.34 -4.36
C GLY A 889 10.37 4.72 -4.61
N LEU A 890 11.22 5.72 -4.83
CA LEU A 890 10.80 7.08 -5.15
C LEU A 890 9.99 7.13 -6.45
N THR A 891 9.04 8.07 -6.54
CA THR A 891 8.17 8.26 -7.70
C THR A 891 8.96 8.55 -8.99
N PRO A 892 8.91 7.66 -10.00
CA PRO A 892 9.70 7.78 -11.23
C PRO A 892 9.12 8.78 -12.24
N TRP A 893 9.84 9.02 -13.34
CA TRP A 893 9.53 10.02 -14.37
C TRP A 893 8.24 9.76 -15.16
N VAL A 894 7.63 8.59 -15.01
CA VAL A 894 6.30 8.28 -15.56
C VAL A 894 5.17 9.02 -14.83
N SER A 895 5.47 9.67 -13.70
CA SER A 895 4.54 10.43 -12.88
C SER A 895 4.96 11.88 -12.74
N THR A 896 3.98 12.78 -12.70
CA THR A 896 4.16 14.21 -12.41
C THR A 896 4.40 14.48 -10.93
N TYR A 897 4.18 13.49 -10.05
CA TYR A 897 4.53 13.53 -8.63
C TYR A 897 5.98 13.13 -8.36
N THR A 898 6.80 13.09 -9.42
CA THR A 898 8.24 12.85 -9.28
C THR A 898 8.93 14.04 -8.58
N GLN A 899 9.92 13.74 -7.74
CA GLN A 899 10.76 14.75 -7.11
C GLN A 899 11.81 15.34 -8.08
N GLY A 900 11.84 14.85 -9.32
CA GLY A 900 12.76 15.27 -10.37
C GLY A 900 14.07 14.48 -10.38
N TYR A 901 14.67 14.37 -11.56
CA TYR A 901 15.86 13.55 -11.84
C TYR A 901 17.02 13.78 -10.87
N GLY A 902 17.37 15.05 -10.61
CA GLY A 902 18.50 15.40 -9.74
C GLY A 902 18.32 14.95 -8.29
N ASN A 903 17.11 15.08 -7.75
CA ASN A 903 16.79 14.66 -6.38
C ASN A 903 16.77 13.14 -6.26
N ILE A 904 16.20 12.46 -7.25
CA ILE A 904 16.14 10.99 -7.29
C ILE A 904 17.54 10.38 -7.29
N ILE A 905 18.44 10.85 -8.16
CA ILE A 905 19.82 10.34 -8.21
C ILE A 905 20.57 10.63 -6.91
N ALA A 906 20.36 11.80 -6.31
CA ALA A 906 20.98 12.16 -5.04
C ALA A 906 20.49 11.30 -3.87
N ALA A 907 19.25 10.80 -3.93
CA ALA A 907 18.64 9.94 -2.92
C ALA A 907 18.95 8.43 -3.12
N ALA A 908 19.71 8.07 -4.14
CA ALA A 908 20.00 6.66 -4.44
C ALA A 908 20.71 5.95 -3.27
N PRO A 909 20.28 4.73 -2.89
CA PRO A 909 20.88 4.00 -1.79
C PRO A 909 22.35 3.65 -2.09
N THR A 910 23.13 3.52 -1.02
CA THR A 910 24.56 3.25 -1.10
C THR A 910 24.86 1.86 -1.65
N SER A 911 23.99 0.87 -1.39
CA SER A 911 24.07 -0.52 -1.85
C SER A 911 22.83 -0.90 -2.67
N CYS A 912 22.97 -1.83 -3.64
CA CYS A 912 21.84 -2.43 -4.35
C CYS A 912 21.34 -3.74 -3.74
N GLN A 913 22.16 -4.35 -2.89
CA GLN A 913 21.79 -5.47 -2.03
C GLN A 913 21.03 -4.94 -0.82
#